data_AF-A0A667ILF6-F1
#
_entry.id   AF-A0A667ILF6-F1
#
_cell.length_a   1.000
_cell.length_b   1.000
_cell.length_c   1.000
_cell.angle_alpha   90.00
_cell.angle_beta   90.00
_cell.angle_gamma   90.00
#
_symmetry.space_group_name_H-M   'P 1'
#
loop_
_entity.id
_entity.type
_entity.pdbx_description
1 polymer ?
#
loop_
_entity_poly.entity_id
_entity_poly.type
_entity_poly.pdbx_seq_one_letter_code
_entity_poly.pdbx_strand_id
1 'polypeptide(L)'
;MEEADRILIHSLRQAGTAVPPDVQTLRAFTTELVVEAVVRCLRVINPAVGSGLSPLLPLAMSARFRLAMSLAQACMDLGYPLELGYQNFLYPSEPDLRDLLLFLAERLPSDASEDADQPAGDSAILLRAIGSQIRDQLALPWVPPLLRTPKLQHLQGSASQKPFHTTRLAMSELSSRGESREFQASPLLLPAPSQVPQPTGRVASLLECHAIQLCQHMGRDHPGDEDWVHRAARHPTQEDTRAQRQRLQKHLAEHLRHTWGRPGAPPQARDLGELLQAWGAGARTGASKGSRFTHSEKFTFHPEPEAQAAQVSDVPATSQRPEQVSGAVAGVLGPCLPAGPDTPIQLACASQDTRAAQEQELESLREQLEGVKHNIEEVEANMKTLGISLVQVETECRQSELSTAEREQALRLKSRAVELLPDGAANLAKLQLVVESSAQRVIHLAGQWEKHRVPLLAEYRHLRKLQDCRELESSRRLAEIQELHQSVRAAAEEARRKEEVYKQLVSELETLPRDVSRLAYTQRILEIVGNIRKQKEEITKILSDTKELQKEINSLSGKLDRTFAVTDELVFKDAKKDDAVRKAYKYLAALHENCSQLIQTIEDTGTIMREVRDLEEQIETEMGKKTLSNLEKIREDYRALRQENAGLLGRVREA
;
A
#
# COMPACT_ATOMS: atom_id res chain seq x y z
N MET A 1 -12.47 35.27 -39.53
CA MET A 1 -13.45 34.61 -38.65
C MET A 1 -14.10 33.42 -39.34
N GLU A 2 -14.76 33.60 -40.49
CA GLU A 2 -15.46 32.49 -41.19
C GLU A 2 -14.57 31.29 -41.55
N GLU A 3 -13.28 31.49 -41.80
CA GLU A 3 -12.32 30.40 -42.03
C GLU A 3 -12.10 29.51 -40.80
N ALA A 4 -12.04 30.09 -39.60
CA ALA A 4 -11.92 29.34 -38.35
C ALA A 4 -13.19 28.53 -38.08
N ASP A 5 -14.36 29.09 -38.37
CA ASP A 5 -15.64 28.38 -38.26
C ASP A 5 -15.69 27.17 -39.20
N ARG A 6 -15.18 27.30 -40.44
CA ARG A 6 -15.09 26.18 -41.39
C ARG A 6 -14.15 25.08 -40.92
N ILE A 7 -13.00 25.43 -40.33
CA ILE A 7 -12.06 24.46 -39.75
C ILE A 7 -12.72 23.74 -38.57
N LEU A 8 -13.34 24.46 -37.64
CA LEU A 8 -14.07 23.88 -36.51
C LEU A 8 -15.20 22.94 -36.96
N ILE A 9 -16.01 23.36 -37.94
CA ILE A 9 -17.08 22.51 -38.51
C ILE A 9 -16.50 21.25 -39.16
N HIS A 10 -15.32 21.33 -39.78
CA HIS A 10 -14.63 20.16 -40.33
C HIS A 10 -14.17 19.19 -39.23
N SER A 11 -13.50 19.70 -38.18
CA SER A 11 -13.10 18.89 -37.02
C SER A 11 -14.29 18.26 -36.29
N LEU A 12 -15.42 18.98 -36.17
CA LEU A 12 -16.65 18.45 -35.60
C LEU A 12 -17.26 17.34 -36.47
N ARG A 13 -17.21 17.45 -37.80
CA ARG A 13 -17.64 16.36 -38.71
C ARG A 13 -16.75 15.12 -38.57
N GLN A 14 -15.43 15.30 -38.46
CA GLN A 14 -14.48 14.21 -38.18
C GLN A 14 -14.78 13.52 -36.83
N ALA A 15 -15.14 14.29 -35.80
CA ALA A 15 -15.59 13.78 -34.49
C ALA A 15 -16.97 13.06 -34.51
N GLY A 16 -17.53 12.82 -35.69
CA GLY A 16 -18.80 12.10 -35.88
C GLY A 16 -20.05 12.92 -35.62
N THR A 17 -19.97 14.26 -35.61
CA THR A 17 -21.17 15.11 -35.52
C THR A 17 -21.92 15.19 -36.85
N ALA A 18 -23.24 15.01 -36.78
CA ALA A 18 -24.15 15.03 -37.93
C ALA A 18 -24.50 16.47 -38.37
N VAL A 19 -23.49 17.34 -38.52
CA VAL A 19 -23.68 18.71 -39.01
C VAL A 19 -23.99 18.67 -40.51
N PRO A 20 -25.14 19.19 -40.97
CA PRO A 20 -25.51 19.17 -42.40
C PRO A 20 -24.43 19.76 -43.31
N PRO A 21 -24.29 19.29 -44.56
CA PRO A 21 -23.28 19.78 -45.50
C PRO A 21 -23.39 21.30 -45.75
N ASP A 22 -24.62 21.82 -45.72
CA ASP A 22 -24.98 23.20 -46.06
C ASP A 22 -24.60 24.23 -44.98
N VAL A 23 -24.30 23.79 -43.76
CA VAL A 23 -23.89 24.66 -42.64
C VAL A 23 -22.39 24.95 -42.74
N GLN A 24 -22.04 26.19 -43.10
CA GLN A 24 -20.65 26.66 -43.25
C GLN A 24 -20.20 27.70 -42.21
N THR A 25 -21.10 28.20 -41.37
CA THR A 25 -20.82 29.22 -40.34
C THR A 25 -21.54 28.86 -39.04
N LEU A 26 -20.96 29.26 -37.89
CA LEU A 26 -21.55 28.98 -36.58
C LEU A 26 -22.93 29.66 -36.38
N ARG A 27 -23.26 30.68 -37.20
CA ARG A 27 -24.57 31.36 -37.20
C ARG A 27 -25.75 30.45 -37.53
N ALA A 28 -25.51 29.37 -38.28
CA ALA A 28 -26.55 28.44 -38.69
C ALA A 28 -26.68 27.22 -37.74
N PHE A 29 -25.96 27.20 -36.61
CA PHE A 29 -26.14 26.18 -35.58
C PHE A 29 -27.42 26.44 -34.78
N THR A 30 -28.36 25.50 -34.86
CA THR A 30 -29.51 25.46 -33.96
C THR A 30 -29.08 24.99 -32.57
N THR A 31 -29.85 25.31 -31.53
CA THR A 31 -29.60 24.87 -30.15
C THR A 31 -29.54 23.33 -30.03
N GLU A 32 -30.29 22.63 -30.87
CA GLU A 32 -30.25 21.16 -30.99
C GLU A 32 -28.90 20.69 -31.53
N LEU A 33 -28.39 21.30 -32.62
CA LEU A 33 -27.06 20.98 -33.17
C LEU A 33 -25.92 21.33 -32.21
N VAL A 34 -26.03 22.41 -31.42
CA VAL A 34 -25.05 22.76 -30.39
C VAL A 34 -24.98 21.68 -29.31
N VAL A 35 -26.12 21.29 -28.75
CA VAL A 35 -26.20 20.23 -27.74
C VAL A 35 -25.71 18.90 -28.30
N GLU A 36 -26.11 18.54 -29.52
CA GLU A 36 -25.72 17.31 -30.20
C GLU A 36 -24.21 17.25 -30.49
N ALA A 37 -23.61 18.38 -30.90
CA ALA A 37 -22.17 18.51 -31.13
C ALA A 37 -21.38 18.38 -29.82
N VAL A 38 -21.75 19.14 -28.78
CA VAL A 38 -21.07 19.09 -27.48
C VAL A 38 -21.17 17.69 -26.86
N VAL A 39 -22.34 17.06 -26.85
CA VAL A 39 -22.51 15.68 -26.32
C VAL A 39 -21.61 14.69 -27.06
N ARG A 40 -21.46 14.81 -28.38
CA ARG A 40 -20.56 13.92 -29.14
C ARG A 40 -19.09 14.21 -28.87
N CYS A 41 -18.66 15.46 -28.82
CA CYS A 41 -17.29 15.80 -28.41
C CYS A 41 -17.00 15.23 -27.00
N LEU A 42 -17.89 15.44 -26.04
CA LEU A 42 -17.78 14.88 -24.69
C LEU A 42 -17.71 13.34 -24.69
N ARG A 43 -18.40 12.62 -25.60
CA ARG A 43 -18.28 11.16 -25.74
C ARG A 43 -16.92 10.70 -26.23
N VAL A 44 -16.30 11.44 -27.14
CA VAL A 44 -14.97 11.12 -27.69
C VAL A 44 -13.88 11.46 -26.67
N ILE A 45 -14.00 12.59 -25.99
CA ILE A 45 -13.03 13.08 -24.98
C ILE A 45 -13.13 12.28 -23.67
N ASN A 46 -14.35 12.05 -23.17
CA ASN A 46 -14.61 11.34 -21.93
C ASN A 46 -15.85 10.41 -22.07
N PRO A 47 -15.66 9.16 -22.53
CA PRO A 47 -16.77 8.24 -22.78
C PRO A 47 -17.59 7.90 -21.53
N ALA A 48 -17.04 8.05 -20.32
CA ALA A 48 -17.78 7.82 -19.08
C ALA A 48 -18.85 8.89 -18.81
N VAL A 49 -18.54 10.16 -19.12
CA VAL A 49 -19.49 11.28 -18.93
C VAL A 49 -20.40 11.42 -20.15
N GLY A 50 -19.84 11.37 -21.37
CA GLY A 50 -20.61 11.57 -22.60
C GLY A 50 -21.63 10.46 -22.91
N SER A 51 -21.43 9.22 -22.44
CA SER A 51 -22.39 8.12 -22.65
C SER A 51 -23.65 8.24 -21.81
N GLY A 52 -23.58 8.90 -20.64
CA GLY A 52 -24.74 9.21 -19.80
C GLY A 52 -25.59 10.39 -20.29
N LEU A 53 -25.12 11.14 -21.29
CA LEU A 53 -25.79 12.33 -21.80
C LEU A 53 -26.53 12.04 -23.12
N SER A 54 -27.79 12.49 -23.21
CA SER A 54 -28.60 12.41 -24.43
C SER A 54 -28.10 13.42 -25.46
N PRO A 55 -27.89 13.03 -26.74
CA PRO A 55 -27.55 13.97 -27.81
C PRO A 55 -28.80 14.68 -28.35
N LEU A 56 -30.00 14.20 -27.98
CA LEU A 56 -31.29 14.77 -28.35
C LEU A 56 -31.79 15.71 -27.25
N LEU A 57 -32.21 16.92 -27.65
CA LEU A 57 -32.76 17.93 -26.77
C LEU A 57 -34.17 17.52 -26.28
N PRO A 58 -34.42 17.39 -24.96
CA PRO A 58 -35.74 17.01 -24.45
C PRO A 58 -36.83 18.02 -24.80
N LEU A 59 -38.09 17.60 -24.98
CA LEU A 59 -39.21 18.52 -25.25
C LEU A 59 -39.57 19.42 -24.04
N ALA A 60 -39.39 18.93 -22.81
CA ALA A 60 -39.74 19.66 -21.60
C ALA A 60 -38.62 20.61 -21.12
N MET A 61 -38.96 21.88 -20.85
CA MET A 61 -37.99 22.91 -20.46
C MET A 61 -37.18 22.58 -19.19
N SER A 62 -37.79 21.94 -18.19
CA SER A 62 -37.10 21.49 -16.98
C SER A 62 -36.11 20.33 -17.22
N ALA A 63 -36.30 19.57 -18.30
CA ALA A 63 -35.32 18.57 -18.75
C ALA A 63 -34.22 19.22 -19.59
N ARG A 64 -34.55 20.21 -20.44
CA ARG A 64 -33.55 21.04 -21.16
C ARG A 64 -32.60 21.75 -20.19
N PHE A 65 -33.12 22.38 -19.14
CA PHE A 65 -32.32 23.06 -18.11
C PHE A 65 -31.35 22.10 -17.41
N ARG A 66 -31.84 20.93 -16.94
CA ARG A 66 -30.99 19.93 -16.28
C ARG A 66 -29.91 19.41 -17.21
N LEU A 67 -30.25 19.10 -18.46
CA LEU A 67 -29.27 18.64 -19.46
C LEU A 67 -28.22 19.71 -19.76
N ALA A 68 -28.62 20.97 -19.94
CA ALA A 68 -27.70 22.08 -20.16
C ALA A 68 -26.77 22.34 -18.95
N MET A 69 -27.27 22.20 -17.72
CA MET A 69 -26.44 22.26 -16.51
C MET A 69 -25.48 21.07 -16.39
N SER A 70 -25.90 19.86 -16.77
CA SER A 70 -24.99 18.70 -16.82
C SER A 70 -23.91 18.83 -17.90
N LEU A 71 -24.21 19.47 -19.03
CA LEU A 71 -23.22 19.79 -20.06
C LEU A 71 -22.24 20.87 -19.59
N ALA A 72 -22.75 21.93 -18.96
CA ALA A 72 -21.93 22.97 -18.35
C ALA A 72 -20.94 22.36 -17.33
N GLN A 73 -21.42 21.53 -16.41
CA GLN A 73 -20.58 20.87 -15.42
C GLN A 73 -19.55 19.95 -16.08
N ALA A 74 -19.93 19.12 -17.06
CA ALA A 74 -19.01 18.25 -17.77
C ALA A 74 -17.89 19.02 -18.51
N CYS A 75 -18.21 20.20 -19.07
CA CYS A 75 -17.21 21.06 -19.70
C CYS A 75 -16.31 21.77 -18.67
N MET A 76 -16.85 22.20 -17.52
CA MET A 76 -16.05 22.77 -16.42
C MET A 76 -15.13 21.72 -15.77
N ASP A 77 -15.60 20.48 -15.60
CA ASP A 77 -14.80 19.36 -15.08
C ASP A 77 -13.64 18.97 -16.02
N LEU A 78 -13.77 19.24 -17.33
CA LEU A 78 -12.68 19.13 -18.31
C LEU A 78 -11.68 20.31 -18.26
N GLY A 79 -11.91 21.30 -17.39
CA GLY A 79 -11.04 22.47 -17.20
C GLY A 79 -11.31 23.62 -18.18
N TYR A 80 -12.55 23.83 -18.60
CA TYR A 80 -12.93 25.05 -19.34
C TYR A 80 -12.76 26.29 -18.43
N PRO A 81 -12.11 27.38 -18.89
CA PRO A 81 -11.65 28.45 -18.01
C PRO A 81 -12.73 29.46 -17.58
N LEU A 82 -13.92 29.43 -18.19
CA LEU A 82 -15.01 30.36 -17.90
C LEU A 82 -16.22 29.62 -17.31
N GLU A 83 -16.97 30.25 -16.40
CA GLU A 83 -18.17 29.63 -15.83
C GLU A 83 -19.24 29.42 -16.90
N LEU A 84 -19.63 28.16 -17.13
CA LEU A 84 -20.66 27.80 -18.08
C LEU A 84 -22.02 27.69 -17.36
N GLY A 85 -23.03 28.34 -17.92
CA GLY A 85 -24.42 28.24 -17.47
C GLY A 85 -25.31 27.51 -18.48
N TYR A 86 -26.51 27.13 -18.05
CA TYR A 86 -27.55 26.58 -18.94
C TYR A 86 -27.87 27.51 -20.13
N GLN A 87 -27.71 28.83 -19.94
CA GLN A 87 -27.96 29.84 -20.96
C GLN A 87 -27.04 29.69 -22.17
N ASN A 88 -25.79 29.25 -21.98
CA ASN A 88 -24.80 29.13 -23.06
C ASN A 88 -25.14 28.00 -24.05
N PHE A 89 -25.97 27.03 -23.63
CA PHE A 89 -26.43 25.92 -24.48
C PHE A 89 -27.85 26.13 -25.02
N LEU A 90 -28.73 26.79 -24.26
CA LEU A 90 -30.12 27.03 -24.68
C LEU A 90 -30.29 28.34 -25.47
N TYR A 91 -29.37 29.29 -25.31
CA TYR A 91 -29.32 30.58 -25.98
C TYR A 91 -27.85 30.95 -26.31
N PRO A 92 -27.16 30.14 -27.15
CA PRO A 92 -25.73 30.32 -27.44
C PRO A 92 -25.46 31.68 -28.09
N SER A 93 -24.43 32.37 -27.62
CA SER A 93 -23.87 33.53 -28.32
C SER A 93 -22.81 33.06 -29.32
N GLU A 94 -22.64 33.78 -30.44
CA GLU A 94 -21.59 33.46 -31.44
C GLU A 94 -20.16 33.36 -30.86
N PRO A 95 -19.68 34.27 -30.00
CA PRO A 95 -18.34 34.13 -29.41
C PRO A 95 -18.25 32.98 -28.40
N ASP A 96 -19.17 32.88 -27.44
CA ASP A 96 -19.09 31.87 -26.38
C ASP A 96 -19.21 30.44 -26.94
N LEU A 97 -20.02 30.25 -27.99
CA LEU A 97 -20.12 28.99 -28.71
C LEU A 97 -18.83 28.65 -29.47
N ARG A 98 -18.18 29.65 -30.09
CA ARG A 98 -16.91 29.43 -30.79
C ARG A 98 -15.82 29.00 -29.82
N ASP A 99 -15.67 29.70 -28.70
CA ASP A 99 -14.63 29.43 -27.71
C ASP A 99 -14.86 28.06 -27.04
N LEU A 100 -16.11 27.71 -26.76
CA LEU A 100 -16.49 26.37 -26.27
C LEU A 100 -16.19 25.26 -27.28
N LEU A 101 -16.55 25.44 -28.55
CA LEU A 101 -16.30 24.43 -29.59
C LEU A 101 -14.82 24.32 -29.95
N LEU A 102 -14.06 25.41 -29.90
CA LEU A 102 -12.61 25.43 -30.08
C LEU A 102 -11.92 24.67 -28.94
N PHE A 103 -12.26 24.97 -27.69
CA PHE A 103 -11.75 24.22 -26.54
C PHE A 103 -12.06 22.72 -26.62
N LEU A 104 -13.28 22.35 -27.01
CA LEU A 104 -13.64 20.94 -27.20
C LEU A 104 -12.87 20.32 -28.37
N ALA A 105 -12.67 21.04 -29.48
CA ALA A 105 -11.92 20.57 -30.63
C ALA A 105 -10.43 20.35 -30.32
N GLU A 106 -9.80 21.24 -29.55
CA GLU A 106 -8.41 21.09 -29.06
C GLU A 106 -8.22 19.88 -28.13
N ARG A 107 -9.30 19.40 -27.52
CA ARG A 107 -9.29 18.26 -26.57
C ARG A 107 -9.81 16.96 -27.16
N LEU A 108 -10.35 16.98 -28.38
CA LEU A 108 -10.54 15.75 -29.15
C LEU A 108 -9.18 15.05 -29.30
N PRO A 109 -9.11 13.71 -29.20
CA PRO A 109 -7.91 12.98 -29.57
C PRO A 109 -7.58 13.33 -31.03
N SER A 110 -6.39 13.89 -31.23
CA SER A 110 -5.90 14.20 -32.58
C SER A 110 -5.63 12.87 -33.29
N ASP A 111 -6.64 12.39 -34.00
CA ASP A 111 -6.49 11.24 -34.89
C ASP A 111 -5.51 11.63 -35.99
N ALA A 112 -4.40 10.90 -36.05
CA ALA A 112 -3.39 10.94 -37.11
C ALA A 112 -4.01 10.51 -38.45
N SER A 113 -4.77 11.45 -39.03
CA SER A 113 -5.64 11.31 -40.20
C SER A 113 -5.14 12.13 -41.40
N GLU A 114 -4.17 13.02 -41.18
CA GLU A 114 -3.29 13.54 -42.25
C GLU A 114 -2.45 12.40 -42.88
N ASP A 115 -2.23 11.29 -42.15
CA ASP A 115 -1.55 10.07 -42.64
C ASP A 115 -2.50 9.07 -43.34
N ALA A 116 -3.68 9.51 -43.81
CA ALA A 116 -4.62 8.65 -44.53
C ALA A 116 -4.26 8.45 -46.03
N ASP A 117 -3.62 9.46 -46.65
CA ASP A 117 -3.33 9.49 -48.10
C ASP A 117 -1.85 9.26 -48.46
N GLN A 118 -1.01 8.91 -47.48
CA GLN A 118 0.34 8.39 -47.74
C GLN A 118 0.40 6.89 -47.44
N PRO A 119 1.11 6.08 -48.26
CA PRO A 119 1.20 4.64 -48.05
C PRO A 119 2.01 4.37 -46.79
N ALA A 120 1.32 4.25 -45.66
CA ALA A 120 1.90 3.93 -44.36
C ALA A 120 2.73 2.64 -44.49
N GLY A 121 4.04 2.75 -44.29
CA GLY A 121 4.95 1.62 -44.47
C GLY A 121 4.56 0.42 -43.59
N ASP A 122 4.96 -0.78 -44.01
CA ASP A 122 4.52 -2.06 -43.43
C ASP A 122 4.61 -2.11 -41.89
N SER A 123 5.58 -1.41 -41.29
CA SER A 123 5.75 -1.27 -39.85
C SER A 123 4.58 -0.55 -39.16
N ALA A 124 4.01 0.49 -39.75
CA ALA A 124 2.86 1.23 -39.21
C ALA A 124 1.57 0.40 -39.28
N ILE A 125 1.38 -0.34 -40.39
CA ILE A 125 0.28 -1.30 -40.56
C ILE A 125 0.40 -2.42 -39.50
N LEU A 126 1.61 -2.97 -39.32
CA LEU A 126 1.91 -3.98 -38.30
C LEU A 126 1.60 -3.47 -36.89
N LEU A 127 2.09 -2.28 -36.52
CA LEU A 127 1.85 -1.70 -35.20
C LEU A 127 0.36 -1.43 -34.93
N ARG A 128 -0.39 -0.97 -35.96
CA ARG A 128 -1.84 -0.79 -35.87
C ARG A 128 -2.56 -2.13 -35.67
N ALA A 129 -2.16 -3.19 -36.38
CA ALA A 129 -2.71 -4.54 -36.25
C ALA A 129 -2.36 -5.20 -34.89
N ILE A 130 -1.15 -4.98 -34.37
CA ILE A 130 -0.76 -5.39 -33.02
C ILE A 130 -1.62 -4.66 -31.98
N GLY A 131 -1.80 -3.35 -32.13
CA GLY A 131 -2.62 -2.53 -31.24
C GLY A 131 -4.09 -2.95 -31.19
N SER A 132 -4.70 -3.31 -32.33
CA SER A 132 -6.06 -3.88 -32.35
C SER A 132 -6.10 -5.26 -31.69
N GLN A 133 -5.15 -6.14 -32.00
CA GLN A 133 -5.11 -7.50 -31.44
C GLN A 133 -4.95 -7.52 -29.91
N ILE A 134 -4.16 -6.59 -29.36
CA ILE A 134 -4.01 -6.43 -27.90
C ILE A 134 -5.32 -5.94 -27.26
N ARG A 135 -6.00 -4.96 -27.86
CA ARG A 135 -7.32 -4.50 -27.35
C ARG A 135 -8.35 -5.62 -27.37
N ASP A 136 -8.42 -6.39 -28.45
CA ASP A 136 -9.32 -7.54 -28.57
C ASP A 136 -9.01 -8.64 -27.54
N GLN A 137 -7.74 -8.84 -27.18
CA GLN A 137 -7.35 -9.78 -26.13
C GLN A 137 -7.72 -9.30 -24.71
N LEU A 138 -7.56 -8.00 -24.44
CA LEU A 138 -7.88 -7.40 -23.14
C LEU A 138 -9.40 -7.28 -22.89
N ALA A 139 -10.21 -7.20 -23.95
CA ALA A 139 -11.67 -7.17 -23.86
C ALA A 139 -12.31 -8.54 -23.52
N LEU A 140 -11.53 -9.64 -23.54
CA LEU A 140 -12.05 -10.98 -23.28
C LEU A 140 -12.00 -11.32 -21.78
N PRO A 141 -13.11 -11.76 -21.16
CA PRO A 141 -13.12 -12.16 -19.76
C PRO A 141 -12.18 -13.35 -19.53
N TRP A 142 -11.47 -13.35 -18.40
CA TRP A 142 -10.63 -14.47 -18.02
C TRP A 142 -11.50 -15.67 -17.62
N VAL A 143 -11.30 -16.80 -18.30
CA VAL A 143 -12.00 -18.07 -18.05
C VAL A 143 -10.98 -19.14 -17.66
N PRO A 144 -11.27 -20.06 -16.72
CA PRO A 144 -10.34 -21.16 -16.38
C PRO A 144 -10.00 -22.03 -17.60
N PRO A 145 -8.77 -22.58 -17.74
CA PRO A 145 -8.32 -23.27 -18.95
C PRO A 145 -9.23 -24.39 -19.46
N LEU A 146 -9.81 -25.18 -18.54
CA LEU A 146 -10.73 -26.28 -18.80
C LEU A 146 -12.10 -25.85 -19.40
N LEU A 147 -12.40 -24.54 -19.36
CA LEU A 147 -13.65 -23.95 -19.85
C LEU A 147 -13.41 -22.99 -21.05
N ARG A 148 -12.17 -22.84 -21.51
CA ARG A 148 -11.83 -22.02 -22.69
C ARG A 148 -12.27 -22.71 -23.97
N THR A 149 -12.95 -21.99 -24.85
CA THR A 149 -13.22 -22.44 -26.23
C THR A 149 -11.91 -22.54 -27.03
N PRO A 150 -11.86 -23.31 -28.15
CA PRO A 150 -10.63 -23.46 -28.93
C PRO A 150 -10.01 -22.12 -29.37
N LYS A 151 -10.85 -21.13 -29.71
CA LYS A 151 -10.42 -19.77 -30.04
C LYS A 151 -9.75 -19.06 -28.86
N LEU A 152 -10.30 -19.20 -27.65
CA LEU A 152 -9.71 -18.65 -26.42
C LEU A 152 -8.43 -19.39 -26.00
N GLN A 153 -8.35 -20.70 -26.22
CA GLN A 153 -7.14 -21.49 -25.94
C GLN A 153 -5.97 -21.05 -26.82
N HIS A 154 -6.24 -20.70 -28.09
CA HIS A 154 -5.23 -20.18 -29.02
C HIS A 154 -4.79 -18.76 -28.64
N LEU A 155 -5.74 -17.86 -28.33
CA LEU A 155 -5.45 -16.46 -27.98
C LEU A 155 -4.76 -16.29 -26.62
N GLN A 156 -5.11 -17.12 -25.62
CA GLN A 156 -4.57 -17.03 -24.25
C GLN A 156 -3.45 -18.06 -23.99
N GLY A 157 -2.69 -18.45 -25.03
CA GLY A 157 -1.49 -19.29 -24.91
C GLY A 157 -1.69 -20.67 -24.26
N SER A 158 -2.92 -21.20 -24.28
CA SER A 158 -3.33 -22.39 -23.51
C SER A 158 -3.38 -23.68 -24.34
N ALA A 159 -3.26 -23.58 -25.67
CA ALA A 159 -3.43 -24.67 -26.62
C ALA A 159 -2.52 -25.90 -26.37
N SER A 160 -1.45 -25.74 -25.59
CA SER A 160 -0.48 -26.80 -25.27
C SER A 160 -0.58 -27.36 -23.84
N GLN A 161 -1.64 -27.04 -23.09
CA GLN A 161 -1.89 -27.69 -21.80
C GLN A 161 -2.35 -29.14 -22.04
N LYS A 162 -1.39 -30.07 -22.11
CA LYS A 162 -1.68 -31.51 -22.15
C LYS A 162 -2.57 -31.86 -20.94
N PRO A 163 -3.73 -32.50 -21.14
CA PRO A 163 -4.60 -32.87 -20.03
C PRO A 163 -3.82 -33.74 -19.02
N PHE A 164 -3.96 -33.42 -17.74
CA PHE A 164 -3.33 -34.18 -16.66
C PHE A 164 -3.97 -35.58 -16.59
N HIS A 165 -3.26 -36.56 -17.12
CA HIS A 165 -3.69 -37.96 -17.18
C HIS A 165 -3.17 -38.71 -15.96
N THR A 166 -4.07 -38.95 -15.01
CA THR A 166 -3.87 -39.90 -13.92
C THR A 166 -4.19 -41.32 -14.40
N THR A 167 -3.36 -42.29 -14.01
CA THR A 167 -3.57 -43.71 -14.32
C THR A 167 -3.78 -44.44 -13.01
N ARG A 168 -4.92 -45.14 -12.87
CA ARG A 168 -5.29 -45.83 -11.63
C ARG A 168 -4.25 -46.89 -11.29
N LEU A 169 -3.64 -46.78 -10.11
CA LEU A 169 -2.87 -47.86 -9.51
C LEU A 169 -3.79 -49.06 -9.26
N ALA A 170 -3.50 -50.17 -9.93
CA ALA A 170 -3.91 -51.50 -9.48
C ALA A 170 -2.65 -52.16 -8.89
N MET A 171 -2.41 -51.95 -7.60
CA MET A 171 -1.47 -52.82 -6.90
C MET A 171 -2.16 -54.18 -6.77
N SER A 172 -1.70 -55.17 -7.52
CA SER A 172 -1.95 -56.56 -7.15
C SER A 172 -1.26 -56.79 -5.81
N GLU A 173 -1.97 -57.36 -4.84
CA GLU A 173 -1.39 -57.70 -3.54
C GLU A 173 -0.18 -58.61 -3.76
N LEU A 174 1.01 -58.10 -3.39
CA LEU A 174 2.27 -58.78 -3.62
C LEU A 174 2.45 -59.90 -2.61
N SER A 175 1.90 -61.06 -2.96
CA SER A 175 2.32 -62.34 -2.39
C SER A 175 3.85 -62.46 -2.50
N SER A 176 4.49 -62.74 -1.38
CA SER A 176 5.94 -62.72 -1.21
C SER A 176 6.62 -63.92 -1.88
N ARG A 177 6.93 -63.83 -3.19
CA ARG A 177 7.91 -64.66 -3.92
C ARG A 177 8.15 -64.15 -5.36
N GLY A 178 8.92 -63.08 -5.52
CA GLY A 178 9.37 -62.58 -6.82
C GLY A 178 10.58 -61.67 -6.68
N GLU A 179 11.56 -61.83 -7.57
CA GLU A 179 12.83 -61.08 -7.53
C GLU A 179 12.62 -59.57 -7.73
N SER A 180 13.20 -58.76 -6.85
CA SER A 180 13.25 -57.30 -6.99
C SER A 180 14.10 -56.91 -8.20
N ARG A 181 13.47 -56.68 -9.36
CA ARG A 181 14.13 -56.08 -10.51
C ARG A 181 14.39 -54.60 -10.26
N GLU A 182 15.66 -54.22 -10.14
CA GLU A 182 16.10 -52.82 -10.04
C GLU A 182 15.75 -52.04 -11.31
N PHE A 183 14.62 -51.32 -11.29
CA PHE A 183 14.12 -50.57 -12.43
C PHE A 183 14.88 -49.25 -12.70
N GLN A 184 15.88 -48.92 -11.89
CA GLN A 184 16.59 -47.63 -11.92
C GLN A 184 17.88 -47.63 -12.76
N ALA A 185 18.31 -48.78 -13.30
CA ALA A 185 19.61 -48.95 -13.97
C ALA A 185 19.53 -49.19 -15.50
N SER A 186 18.44 -48.78 -16.17
CA SER A 186 18.31 -48.89 -17.63
C SER A 186 18.68 -47.57 -18.34
N PRO A 187 19.54 -47.56 -19.39
CA PRO A 187 20.03 -46.34 -20.04
C PRO A 187 19.01 -45.63 -20.95
N LEU A 188 17.71 -45.86 -20.74
CA LEU A 188 16.61 -45.34 -21.57
C LEU A 188 15.78 -44.23 -20.90
N LEU A 189 16.08 -43.87 -19.64
CA LEU A 189 15.32 -42.86 -18.90
C LEU A 189 15.97 -41.48 -19.00
N LEU A 190 15.42 -40.65 -19.88
CA LEU A 190 15.70 -39.22 -19.91
C LEU A 190 15.14 -38.49 -18.67
N PRO A 191 15.69 -37.32 -18.30
CA PRO A 191 15.14 -36.45 -17.25
C PRO A 191 13.64 -36.20 -17.38
N ALA A 192 12.97 -35.87 -16.27
CA ALA A 192 11.51 -35.65 -16.23
C ALA A 192 10.91 -34.79 -17.37
N PRO A 193 11.49 -33.63 -17.79
CA PRO A 193 10.96 -32.86 -18.91
C PRO A 193 11.13 -33.50 -20.30
N SER A 194 11.92 -34.57 -20.42
CA SER A 194 12.30 -35.24 -21.67
C SER A 194 11.86 -36.71 -21.76
N GLN A 195 10.96 -37.15 -20.87
CA GLN A 195 10.33 -38.48 -20.96
C GLN A 195 9.29 -38.56 -22.10
N VAL A 196 9.32 -39.68 -22.83
CA VAL A 196 8.52 -39.93 -24.04
C VAL A 196 7.00 -39.87 -23.76
N PRO A 197 6.13 -39.47 -24.73
CA PRO A 197 4.69 -39.37 -24.51
C PRO A 197 3.93 -40.68 -24.27
N GLN A 198 4.56 -41.86 -24.38
CA GLN A 198 3.86 -43.14 -24.31
C GLN A 198 3.48 -43.53 -22.87
N PRO A 199 2.24 -43.97 -22.59
CA PRO A 199 1.76 -44.21 -21.22
C PRO A 199 2.41 -45.39 -20.49
N THR A 200 2.88 -46.41 -21.22
CA THR A 200 3.31 -47.71 -20.70
C THR A 200 4.66 -47.70 -19.97
N GLY A 201 5.40 -46.59 -19.98
CA GLY A 201 6.74 -46.48 -19.39
C GLY A 201 6.89 -45.48 -18.24
N ARG A 202 5.79 -45.03 -17.63
CA ARG A 202 5.81 -43.97 -16.59
C ARG A 202 5.54 -44.51 -15.19
N VAL A 203 6.29 -43.99 -14.21
CA VAL A 203 6.09 -44.24 -12.77
C VAL A 203 5.34 -43.07 -12.14
N ALA A 204 4.51 -43.35 -11.13
CA ALA A 204 3.57 -42.39 -10.53
C ALA A 204 4.24 -41.31 -9.64
N SER A 205 3.52 -40.21 -9.38
CA SER A 205 4.03 -39.06 -8.59
C SER A 205 3.29 -38.87 -7.26
N LEU A 206 4.02 -38.51 -6.20
CA LEU A 206 3.49 -38.24 -4.85
C LEU A 206 2.38 -37.17 -4.81
N LEU A 207 2.37 -36.23 -5.77
CA LEU A 207 1.38 -35.16 -5.86
C LEU A 207 -0.05 -35.68 -6.10
N GLU A 208 -0.21 -36.84 -6.74
CA GLU A 208 -1.53 -37.43 -6.97
C GLU A 208 -2.15 -37.97 -5.66
N CYS A 209 -1.33 -38.58 -4.78
CA CYS A 209 -1.77 -39.05 -3.47
C CYS A 209 -2.31 -37.90 -2.60
N HIS A 210 -1.57 -36.79 -2.52
CA HIS A 210 -2.02 -35.60 -1.80
C HIS A 210 -3.30 -34.98 -2.41
N ALA A 211 -3.40 -34.93 -3.75
CA ALA A 211 -4.61 -34.41 -4.41
C ALA A 211 -5.86 -35.25 -4.08
N ILE A 212 -5.72 -36.59 -4.05
CA ILE A 212 -6.83 -37.49 -3.69
C ILE A 212 -7.21 -37.35 -2.21
N GLN A 213 -6.23 -37.26 -1.31
CA GLN A 213 -6.49 -37.04 0.13
C GLN A 213 -7.23 -35.71 0.38
N LEU A 214 -6.85 -34.64 -0.31
CA LEU A 214 -7.54 -33.34 -0.23
C LEU A 214 -8.98 -33.44 -0.75
N CYS A 215 -9.23 -34.12 -1.87
CA CYS A 215 -10.59 -34.34 -2.37
C CYS A 215 -11.45 -35.21 -1.44
N GLN A 216 -10.85 -36.20 -0.76
CA GLN A 216 -11.53 -37.03 0.24
C GLN A 216 -11.87 -36.25 1.52
N HIS A 217 -11.04 -35.27 1.91
CA HIS A 217 -11.33 -34.38 3.02
C HIS A 217 -12.50 -33.44 2.71
N MET A 218 -12.47 -32.76 1.56
CA MET A 218 -13.51 -31.84 1.12
C MET A 218 -14.92 -32.47 1.01
N GLY A 219 -14.99 -33.78 0.76
CA GLY A 219 -16.25 -34.52 0.72
C GLY A 219 -16.87 -34.85 2.09
N ARG A 220 -16.16 -34.60 3.20
CA ARG A 220 -16.62 -34.94 4.55
C ARG A 220 -17.25 -33.77 5.32
N ASP A 221 -17.08 -32.54 4.82
CA ASP A 221 -17.48 -31.30 5.52
C ASP A 221 -18.87 -30.75 5.09
N HIS A 222 -19.70 -31.55 4.41
CA HIS A 222 -21.09 -31.21 4.09
C HIS A 222 -22.08 -32.09 4.90
N PRO A 223 -22.67 -31.56 5.99
CA PRO A 223 -23.66 -32.30 6.77
C PRO A 223 -25.03 -32.24 6.08
N GLY A 224 -25.36 -33.25 5.28
CA GLY A 224 -26.69 -33.32 4.63
C GLY A 224 -26.84 -34.26 3.44
N ASP A 225 -26.31 -35.50 3.51
CA ASP A 225 -26.69 -36.58 2.58
C ASP A 225 -26.28 -37.96 3.15
N GLU A 226 -26.99 -38.47 4.17
CA GLU A 226 -26.61 -39.71 4.89
C GLU A 226 -26.83 -41.02 4.09
N ASP A 227 -27.58 -40.98 2.99
CA ASP A 227 -27.98 -42.17 2.21
C ASP A 227 -26.84 -42.85 1.42
N TRP A 228 -25.65 -42.26 1.34
CA TRP A 228 -24.53 -42.82 0.55
C TRP A 228 -23.76 -43.96 1.23
N VAL A 229 -23.96 -44.19 2.53
CA VAL A 229 -23.11 -45.11 3.33
C VAL A 229 -23.45 -46.60 3.09
N HIS A 230 -24.65 -46.93 2.60
CA HIS A 230 -25.13 -48.31 2.54
C HIS A 230 -24.93 -49.07 1.21
N ARG A 231 -23.95 -48.70 0.38
CA ARG A 231 -23.55 -49.53 -0.77
C ARG A 231 -22.09 -49.97 -0.69
N ALA A 232 -21.90 -51.23 -0.26
CA ALA A 232 -20.61 -51.89 -0.14
C ALA A 232 -19.70 -51.70 -1.37
N ALA A 233 -18.40 -51.55 -1.11
CA ALA A 233 -17.39 -51.14 -2.08
C ALA A 233 -17.29 -52.09 -3.29
N ARG A 234 -17.98 -51.74 -4.37
CA ARG A 234 -17.63 -52.18 -5.72
C ARG A 234 -16.84 -51.07 -6.41
N HIS A 235 -15.68 -51.42 -6.94
CA HIS A 235 -14.81 -50.50 -7.68
C HIS A 235 -15.60 -49.73 -8.74
N PRO A 236 -15.59 -48.38 -8.76
CA PRO A 236 -16.20 -47.64 -9.84
C PRO A 236 -15.47 -47.95 -11.15
N THR A 237 -16.25 -48.21 -12.18
CA THR A 237 -15.79 -48.42 -13.55
C THR A 237 -15.29 -47.10 -14.14
N GLN A 238 -14.42 -47.16 -15.14
CA GLN A 238 -13.81 -45.93 -15.70
C GLN A 238 -14.86 -44.95 -16.26
N GLU A 239 -15.99 -45.46 -16.72
CA GLU A 239 -17.12 -44.69 -17.24
C GLU A 239 -17.83 -43.87 -16.16
N ASP A 240 -17.99 -44.40 -14.95
CA ASP A 240 -18.64 -43.71 -13.82
C ASP A 240 -17.89 -42.43 -13.44
N THR A 241 -16.55 -42.50 -13.39
CA THR A 241 -15.71 -41.33 -13.07
C THR A 241 -15.79 -40.23 -14.14
N ARG A 242 -16.01 -40.61 -15.41
CA ARG A 242 -16.22 -39.67 -16.52
C ARG A 242 -17.61 -39.04 -16.44
N ALA A 243 -18.64 -39.83 -16.18
CA ALA A 243 -20.00 -39.34 -15.97
C ALA A 243 -20.09 -38.40 -14.76
N GLN A 244 -19.42 -38.74 -13.65
CA GLN A 244 -19.36 -37.91 -12.44
C GLN A 244 -18.60 -36.60 -12.69
N ARG A 245 -17.45 -36.63 -13.39
CA ARG A 245 -16.76 -35.39 -13.85
C ARG A 245 -17.64 -34.53 -14.75
N GLN A 246 -18.35 -35.13 -15.72
CA GLN A 246 -19.22 -34.38 -16.63
C GLN A 246 -20.43 -33.77 -15.90
N ARG A 247 -21.00 -34.46 -14.91
CA ARG A 247 -22.07 -33.91 -14.04
C ARG A 247 -21.56 -32.76 -13.18
N LEU A 248 -20.42 -32.94 -12.50
CA LEU A 248 -19.77 -31.86 -11.73
C LEU A 248 -19.41 -30.66 -12.61
N GLN A 249 -18.92 -30.88 -13.84
CA GLN A 249 -18.58 -29.82 -14.78
C GLN A 249 -19.82 -29.08 -15.29
N LYS A 250 -20.94 -29.78 -15.55
CA LYS A 250 -22.24 -29.16 -15.85
C LYS A 250 -22.74 -28.34 -14.67
N HIS A 251 -22.76 -28.93 -13.47
CA HIS A 251 -23.23 -28.26 -12.26
C HIS A 251 -22.40 -27.03 -11.89
N LEU A 252 -21.06 -27.08 -12.06
CA LEU A 252 -20.18 -25.92 -11.94
C LEU A 252 -20.45 -24.87 -13.02
N ALA A 253 -20.67 -25.29 -14.27
CA ALA A 253 -20.97 -24.36 -15.37
C ALA A 253 -22.38 -23.73 -15.25
N GLU A 254 -23.33 -24.42 -14.64
CA GLU A 254 -24.68 -23.94 -14.33
C GLU A 254 -24.62 -23.01 -13.10
N HIS A 255 -23.93 -23.40 -12.04
CA HIS A 255 -23.71 -22.55 -10.86
C HIS A 255 -22.97 -21.25 -11.24
N LEU A 256 -21.96 -21.31 -12.11
CA LEU A 256 -21.29 -20.12 -12.64
C LEU A 256 -22.21 -19.26 -13.53
N ARG A 257 -23.14 -19.84 -14.28
CA ARG A 257 -24.17 -19.06 -15.02
C ARG A 257 -25.21 -18.44 -14.10
N HIS A 258 -25.50 -19.07 -12.96
CA HIS A 258 -26.43 -18.54 -11.96
C HIS A 258 -25.78 -17.46 -11.07
N THR A 259 -24.50 -17.58 -10.72
CA THR A 259 -23.78 -16.54 -9.96
C THR A 259 -23.29 -15.39 -10.85
N TRP A 260 -22.99 -15.64 -12.13
CA TRP A 260 -22.71 -14.58 -13.10
C TRP A 260 -23.96 -14.17 -13.86
N GLY A 261 -24.80 -13.38 -13.20
CA GLY A 261 -25.81 -12.56 -13.86
C GLY A 261 -25.17 -11.71 -14.96
N ARG A 262 -25.93 -11.47 -16.04
CA ARG A 262 -25.53 -10.67 -17.21
C ARG A 262 -24.84 -9.38 -16.76
N PRO A 263 -23.59 -9.07 -17.18
CA PRO A 263 -22.94 -7.83 -16.81
C PRO A 263 -23.82 -6.65 -17.21
N GLY A 264 -24.32 -5.92 -16.21
CA GLY A 264 -24.78 -4.55 -16.41
C GLY A 264 -23.59 -3.70 -16.90
N ALA A 265 -23.89 -2.55 -17.51
CA ALA A 265 -22.85 -1.61 -17.92
C ALA A 265 -21.88 -1.36 -16.75
N PRO A 266 -20.56 -1.32 -16.99
CA PRO A 266 -19.57 -1.31 -15.91
C PRO A 266 -19.82 -0.10 -15.00
N PRO A 267 -19.98 -0.31 -13.68
CA PRO A 267 -20.03 0.81 -12.75
C PRO A 267 -18.68 1.53 -12.82
N GLN A 268 -18.77 2.85 -12.99
CA GLN A 268 -17.75 3.90 -12.90
C GLN A 268 -16.33 3.44 -12.54
N ALA A 269 -15.36 3.85 -13.36
CA ALA A 269 -13.93 3.63 -13.10
C ALA A 269 -13.53 4.12 -11.71
N ARG A 270 -13.41 3.17 -10.77
CA ARG A 270 -12.74 3.39 -9.49
C ARG A 270 -11.25 3.46 -9.73
N ASP A 271 -10.58 4.30 -8.95
CA ASP A 271 -9.13 4.45 -8.98
C ASP A 271 -8.47 3.08 -8.78
N LEU A 272 -7.37 2.84 -9.50
CA LEU A 272 -6.57 1.62 -9.39
C LEU A 272 -6.10 1.40 -7.95
N GLY A 273 -5.90 2.49 -7.19
CA GLY A 273 -5.62 2.46 -5.75
C GLY A 273 -6.73 1.83 -4.90
N GLU A 274 -8.01 2.08 -5.19
CA GLU A 274 -9.14 1.51 -4.45
C GLU A 274 -9.31 0.01 -4.74
N LEU A 275 -9.10 -0.42 -5.99
CA LEU A 275 -9.10 -1.83 -6.36
C LEU A 275 -7.97 -2.62 -5.69
N LEU A 276 -6.78 -2.01 -5.56
CA LEU A 276 -5.66 -2.60 -4.84
C LEU A 276 -5.91 -2.63 -3.31
N GLN A 277 -6.64 -1.66 -2.75
CA GLN A 277 -7.09 -1.73 -1.35
C GLN A 277 -8.17 -2.80 -1.12
N ALA A 278 -9.01 -3.12 -2.10
CA ALA A 278 -9.98 -4.21 -1.97
C ALA A 278 -9.34 -5.62 -1.95
N TRP A 279 -8.16 -5.78 -2.57
CA TRP A 279 -7.33 -6.99 -2.44
C TRP A 279 -6.32 -6.92 -1.27
N GLY A 280 -6.02 -5.73 -0.77
CA GLY A 280 -5.08 -5.48 0.32
C GLY A 280 -5.70 -5.65 1.71
N ALA A 281 -5.10 -6.50 2.54
CA ALA A 281 -5.51 -6.79 3.92
C ALA A 281 -5.92 -5.57 4.76
N GLY A 282 -6.99 -5.74 5.55
CA GLY A 282 -7.77 -4.69 6.21
C GLY A 282 -6.99 -3.62 7.00
N ALA A 283 -7.39 -2.37 6.77
CA ALA A 283 -6.98 -1.21 7.56
C ALA A 283 -7.77 -1.13 8.89
N ARG A 284 -7.08 -1.51 9.97
CA ARG A 284 -7.27 -1.10 11.38
C ARG A 284 -8.49 -0.21 11.71
N THR A 285 -9.50 -0.80 12.34
CA THR A 285 -10.30 -0.16 13.40
C THR A 285 -9.95 -0.79 14.75
N GLY A 286 -9.95 -0.01 15.83
CA GLY A 286 -9.32 -0.40 17.11
C GLY A 286 -10.14 -1.33 18.02
N ALA A 287 -9.42 -2.04 18.89
CA ALA A 287 -9.89 -2.94 19.97
C ALA A 287 -10.64 -4.23 19.50
N SER A 288 -10.49 -5.42 20.13
CA SER A 288 -9.81 -5.78 21.39
C SER A 288 -9.20 -7.21 21.33
N LYS A 289 -8.61 -7.68 22.45
CA LYS A 289 -7.72 -8.86 22.60
C LYS A 289 -8.31 -10.20 22.11
N GLY A 290 -7.46 -11.08 21.53
CA GLY A 290 -7.88 -12.44 21.14
C GLY A 290 -6.76 -13.35 20.60
N SER A 291 -5.80 -13.70 21.48
CA SER A 291 -4.80 -14.76 21.38
C SER A 291 -5.16 -16.03 20.57
N ARG A 292 -4.22 -16.54 19.74
CA ARG A 292 -3.64 -17.90 19.87
C ARG A 292 -2.50 -18.21 18.87
N PHE A 293 -1.36 -18.64 19.42
CA PHE A 293 -0.26 -19.42 18.82
C PHE A 293 0.42 -18.98 17.51
N THR A 294 1.49 -18.20 17.67
CA THR A 294 2.76 -18.47 17.00
C THR A 294 3.67 -19.27 17.94
N HIS A 295 4.18 -20.43 17.52
CA HIS A 295 5.31 -21.07 18.20
C HIS A 295 6.32 -21.52 17.15
N SER A 296 7.40 -20.74 17.01
CA SER A 296 8.58 -21.10 16.24
C SER A 296 9.71 -21.36 17.23
N GLU A 297 10.24 -22.57 17.21
CA GLU A 297 11.20 -23.10 18.17
C GLU A 297 12.49 -22.27 18.22
N LYS A 298 13.06 -22.13 19.42
CA LYS A 298 14.43 -21.66 19.62
C LYS A 298 15.17 -22.65 20.52
N PHE A 299 16.23 -23.24 19.98
CA PHE A 299 17.24 -23.97 20.73
C PHE A 299 17.92 -23.07 21.77
N THR A 300 18.14 -23.59 22.99
CA THR A 300 19.45 -23.52 23.67
C THR A 300 19.53 -24.46 24.88
N PHE A 301 20.49 -25.39 24.82
CA PHE A 301 21.40 -25.87 25.87
C PHE A 301 20.96 -26.01 27.35
N HIS A 302 21.20 -27.20 27.90
CA HIS A 302 21.42 -27.47 29.33
C HIS A 302 22.61 -26.65 29.88
N PRO A 303 22.54 -26.24 31.17
CA PRO A 303 23.24 -27.03 32.19
C PRO A 303 22.42 -27.33 33.46
N GLU A 304 22.71 -28.48 34.05
CA GLU A 304 22.41 -28.91 35.44
C GLU A 304 23.73 -28.90 36.25
N PRO A 305 23.74 -29.20 37.57
CA PRO A 305 22.78 -28.90 38.65
C PRO A 305 23.49 -28.41 39.94
N GLU A 306 22.75 -28.05 41.00
CA GLU A 306 23.11 -28.15 42.44
C GLU A 306 21.99 -27.45 43.28
N ALA A 307 21.65 -27.81 44.53
CA ALA A 307 21.73 -29.08 45.27
C ALA A 307 20.94 -28.98 46.60
N GLN A 308 20.34 -30.11 47.03
CA GLN A 308 19.96 -30.45 48.44
C GLN A 308 18.82 -29.61 49.11
N ALA A 309 18.04 -30.13 50.07
CA ALA A 309 18.23 -31.32 50.90
C ALA A 309 16.92 -32.05 51.31
N ALA A 310 17.03 -33.38 51.47
CA ALA A 310 16.59 -34.19 52.64
C ALA A 310 15.07 -34.44 52.92
N GLN A 311 14.60 -35.62 53.39
CA GLN A 311 15.22 -36.94 53.66
C GLN A 311 14.17 -38.06 53.97
N VAL A 312 14.55 -39.36 53.85
CA VAL A 312 14.04 -40.57 54.60
C VAL A 312 12.61 -41.10 54.23
N SER A 313 12.31 -42.40 54.04
CA SER A 313 13.08 -43.64 53.74
C SER A 313 12.14 -44.80 53.27
N ASP A 314 12.67 -45.77 52.52
CA ASP A 314 12.37 -47.23 52.48
C ASP A 314 10.92 -47.80 52.41
N VAL A 315 10.37 -47.95 51.19
CA VAL A 315 10.26 -49.22 50.39
C VAL A 315 10.36 -50.58 51.16
N PRO A 316 9.60 -51.68 50.86
CA PRO A 316 8.30 -51.80 50.12
C PRO A 316 7.30 -52.93 50.58
N ALA A 317 6.18 -53.03 49.84
CA ALA A 317 5.54 -54.25 49.29
C ALA A 317 4.49 -55.10 50.05
N THR A 318 3.42 -55.40 49.29
CA THR A 318 2.55 -56.61 49.24
C THR A 318 1.41 -56.83 50.25
N SER A 319 0.24 -57.21 49.68
CA SER A 319 -0.78 -58.17 50.20
C SER A 319 -1.50 -57.88 51.53
N GLN A 320 -2.79 -58.23 51.71
CA GLN A 320 -3.82 -58.76 50.80
C GLN A 320 -5.23 -58.54 51.41
N ARG A 321 -6.27 -58.85 50.62
CA ARG A 321 -7.67 -59.15 51.03
C ARG A 321 -7.74 -60.13 52.24
N PRO A 322 -8.87 -60.27 52.97
CA PRO A 322 -10.20 -60.62 52.41
C PRO A 322 -11.42 -59.86 53.05
N GLU A 323 -12.53 -59.65 52.33
CA GLU A 323 -13.79 -60.45 52.28
C GLU A 323 -14.55 -60.58 53.62
N GLN A 324 -15.88 -60.61 53.71
CA GLN A 324 -17.02 -60.40 52.79
C GLN A 324 -18.32 -60.31 53.65
N VAL A 325 -19.50 -60.10 53.04
CA VAL A 325 -20.87 -60.31 53.59
C VAL A 325 -21.23 -59.37 54.77
N SER A 326 -22.22 -58.49 54.66
CA SER A 326 -23.65 -58.85 54.71
C SER A 326 -24.52 -57.57 54.70
N GLY A 327 -25.80 -57.71 54.36
CA GLY A 327 -26.83 -56.98 55.10
C GLY A 327 -27.76 -56.05 54.33
N ALA A 328 -28.99 -56.55 54.17
CA ALA A 328 -30.25 -55.81 54.35
C ALA A 328 -30.59 -54.64 53.40
N VAL A 329 -31.45 -54.94 52.43
CA VAL A 329 -32.42 -53.98 51.92
C VAL A 329 -33.57 -53.85 52.92
N ALA A 330 -33.69 -52.68 53.55
CA ALA A 330 -34.88 -52.18 54.24
C ALA A 330 -34.75 -50.65 54.37
N GLY A 331 -35.70 -49.79 54.01
CA GLY A 331 -37.08 -50.01 53.55
C GLY A 331 -38.00 -48.98 54.22
N VAL A 332 -39.21 -48.78 53.69
CA VAL A 332 -40.30 -47.96 54.28
C VAL A 332 -39.98 -46.44 54.20
N LEU A 333 -40.82 -45.56 53.64
CA LEU A 333 -42.20 -45.24 54.05
C LEU A 333 -43.09 -44.81 52.87
N GLY A 334 -44.29 -45.40 52.81
CA GLY A 334 -45.43 -44.82 52.09
C GLY A 334 -46.15 -43.74 52.93
N PRO A 335 -47.42 -43.39 52.62
CA PRO A 335 -48.45 -44.40 52.36
C PRO A 335 -49.22 -44.19 51.05
N CYS A 336 -49.24 -45.22 50.22
CA CYS A 336 -50.49 -45.57 49.53
C CYS A 336 -51.30 -46.43 50.50
N LEU A 337 -52.51 -46.02 50.86
CA LEU A 337 -53.50 -46.93 51.43
C LEU A 337 -54.78 -46.89 50.58
N PRO A 338 -55.51 -48.02 50.49
CA PRO A 338 -56.29 -48.34 49.31
C PRO A 338 -57.79 -48.24 49.58
N ALA A 339 -58.58 -48.32 48.50
CA ALA A 339 -59.68 -49.28 48.39
C ALA A 339 -60.33 -49.17 47.00
N GLY A 340 -60.82 -50.30 46.47
CA GLY A 340 -61.99 -50.28 45.59
C GLY A 340 -63.28 -50.13 46.44
N PRO A 341 -64.42 -50.74 46.09
CA PRO A 341 -64.49 -52.02 45.40
C PRO A 341 -65.32 -51.99 44.13
N ASP A 342 -65.00 -52.94 43.27
CA ASP A 342 -65.96 -53.43 42.32
C ASP A 342 -67.14 -54.12 43.03
N THR A 343 -68.35 -53.78 42.60
CA THR A 343 -69.53 -54.63 42.83
C THR A 343 -69.74 -55.48 41.57
N PRO A 344 -70.86 -56.23 41.43
CA PRO A 344 -71.40 -56.58 40.11
C PRO A 344 -71.84 -55.33 39.31
N ILE A 345 -70.90 -54.38 39.15
CA ILE A 345 -70.95 -53.02 38.60
C ILE A 345 -69.48 -52.58 38.23
N GLN A 346 -68.88 -53.12 37.15
CA GLN A 346 -67.93 -52.48 36.17
C GLN A 346 -66.38 -52.72 36.05
N LEU A 347 -65.49 -52.71 37.06
CA LEU A 347 -64.02 -52.47 36.97
C LEU A 347 -63.02 -53.23 37.93
N ALA A 348 -62.22 -54.14 37.34
CA ALA A 348 -60.83 -54.58 37.71
C ALA A 348 -60.53 -55.65 38.81
N CYS A 349 -59.80 -56.74 38.41
CA CYS A 349 -58.94 -57.53 39.34
C CYS A 349 -57.90 -58.48 38.67
N ALA A 350 -58.12 -58.99 37.44
CA ALA A 350 -57.29 -60.06 36.84
C ALA A 350 -55.88 -59.65 36.31
N SER A 351 -55.41 -58.45 36.61
CA SER A 351 -54.23 -57.83 35.97
C SER A 351 -53.00 -57.67 36.88
N GLN A 352 -53.00 -58.23 38.09
CA GLN A 352 -51.89 -58.10 39.04
C GLN A 352 -50.85 -59.22 38.89
N ASP A 353 -51.27 -60.49 38.82
CA ASP A 353 -50.36 -61.63 38.67
C ASP A 353 -49.51 -61.54 37.39
N THR A 354 -50.11 -61.02 36.30
CA THR A 354 -49.40 -60.78 35.04
C THR A 354 -48.32 -59.70 35.15
N ARG A 355 -48.48 -58.71 36.05
CA ARG A 355 -47.51 -57.62 36.23
C ARG A 355 -46.31 -58.07 37.06
N ALA A 356 -46.54 -58.80 38.14
CA ALA A 356 -45.44 -59.34 38.96
C ALA A 356 -44.55 -60.30 38.16
N ALA A 357 -45.14 -61.15 37.29
CA ALA A 357 -44.38 -62.00 36.38
C ALA A 357 -43.55 -61.19 35.37
N GLN A 358 -44.13 -60.11 34.80
CA GLN A 358 -43.42 -59.21 33.89
C GLN A 358 -42.29 -58.44 34.57
N GLU A 359 -42.45 -58.05 35.84
CA GLU A 359 -41.41 -57.37 36.62
C GLU A 359 -40.21 -58.31 36.89
N GLN A 360 -40.47 -59.57 37.28
CA GLN A 360 -39.41 -60.58 37.44
C GLN A 360 -38.70 -60.92 36.12
N GLU A 361 -39.43 -60.99 35.00
CA GLU A 361 -38.85 -61.22 33.67
C GLU A 361 -37.96 -60.03 33.24
N LEU A 362 -38.39 -58.79 33.53
CA LEU A 362 -37.60 -57.58 33.30
C LEU A 362 -36.35 -57.52 34.20
N GLU A 363 -36.41 -57.99 35.44
CA GLU A 363 -35.24 -58.09 36.33
C GLU A 363 -34.25 -59.14 35.83
N SER A 364 -34.71 -60.34 35.44
CA SER A 364 -33.84 -61.36 34.85
C SER A 364 -33.18 -60.89 33.54
N LEU A 365 -33.91 -60.18 32.68
CA LEU A 365 -33.36 -59.57 31.46
C LEU A 365 -32.35 -58.45 31.77
N ARG A 366 -32.55 -57.68 32.85
CA ARG A 366 -31.55 -56.70 33.31
C ARG A 366 -30.28 -57.37 33.79
N GLU A 367 -30.38 -58.43 34.60
CA GLU A 367 -29.20 -59.21 35.05
C GLU A 367 -28.43 -59.83 33.87
N GLN A 368 -29.15 -60.38 32.89
CA GLN A 368 -28.53 -60.89 31.66
C GLN A 368 -27.85 -59.77 30.85
N LEU A 369 -28.45 -58.58 30.75
CA LEU A 369 -27.84 -57.43 30.10
C LEU A 369 -26.60 -56.92 30.84
N GLU A 370 -26.60 -56.85 32.17
CA GLU A 370 -25.40 -56.49 32.94
C GLU A 370 -24.29 -57.54 32.80
N GLY A 371 -24.63 -58.84 32.79
CA GLY A 371 -23.66 -59.91 32.51
C GLY A 371 -23.06 -59.82 31.11
N VAL A 372 -23.86 -59.52 30.08
CA VAL A 372 -23.37 -59.29 28.72
C VAL A 372 -22.50 -58.03 28.62
N LYS A 373 -22.87 -56.94 29.31
CA LYS A 373 -22.01 -55.74 29.39
C LYS A 373 -20.66 -56.05 30.01
N HIS A 374 -20.62 -56.77 31.12
CA HIS A 374 -19.35 -57.12 31.78
C HIS A 374 -18.45 -57.97 30.86
N ASN A 375 -19.03 -58.94 30.14
CA ASN A 375 -18.30 -59.72 29.15
C ASN A 375 -17.76 -58.85 27.98
N ILE A 376 -18.52 -57.84 27.55
CA ILE A 376 -18.05 -56.87 26.53
C ILE A 376 -16.90 -56.03 27.09
N GLU A 377 -16.99 -55.54 28.33
CA GLU A 377 -15.92 -54.79 29.00
C GLU A 377 -14.64 -55.62 29.17
N GLU A 378 -14.76 -56.90 29.51
CA GLU A 378 -13.63 -57.84 29.61
C GLU A 378 -12.99 -58.09 28.24
N VAL A 379 -13.79 -58.35 27.20
CA VAL A 379 -13.28 -58.52 25.82
C VAL A 379 -12.64 -57.24 25.32
N GLU A 380 -13.19 -56.06 25.61
CA GLU A 380 -12.56 -54.78 25.31
C GLU A 380 -11.22 -54.60 26.04
N ALA A 381 -11.13 -54.96 27.32
CA ALA A 381 -9.88 -54.91 28.08
C ALA A 381 -8.83 -55.84 27.48
N ASN A 382 -9.22 -57.07 27.11
CA ASN A 382 -8.36 -58.04 26.45
C ASN A 382 -7.94 -57.60 25.03
N MET A 383 -8.82 -56.94 24.27
CA MET A 383 -8.45 -56.32 22.99
C MET A 383 -7.46 -55.16 23.18
N LYS A 384 -7.59 -54.37 24.24
CA LYS A 384 -6.65 -53.28 24.57
C LYS A 384 -5.27 -53.84 24.95
N THR A 385 -5.19 -54.87 25.79
CA THR A 385 -3.91 -55.50 26.15
C THR A 385 -3.24 -56.21 24.97
N LEU A 386 -4.01 -56.95 24.17
CA LEU A 386 -3.50 -57.59 22.94
C LEU A 386 -3.03 -56.55 21.91
N GLY A 387 -3.75 -55.43 21.76
CA GLY A 387 -3.35 -54.31 20.90
C GLY A 387 -2.00 -53.70 21.31
N ILE A 388 -1.75 -53.53 22.61
CA ILE A 388 -0.46 -53.06 23.14
C ILE A 388 0.65 -54.08 22.83
N SER A 389 0.41 -55.37 23.08
CA SER A 389 1.40 -56.42 22.82
C SER A 389 1.73 -56.59 21.33
N LEU A 390 0.73 -56.42 20.44
CA LEU A 390 0.92 -56.44 18.99
C LEU A 390 1.80 -55.27 18.54
N VAL A 391 1.53 -54.05 19.02
CA VAL A 391 2.35 -52.87 18.72
C VAL A 391 3.78 -53.06 19.22
N GLN A 392 3.97 -53.63 20.42
CA GLN A 392 5.31 -53.96 20.93
C GLN A 392 6.05 -54.93 20.00
N VAL A 393 5.45 -56.07 19.67
CA VAL A 393 6.06 -57.08 18.78
C VAL A 393 6.33 -56.51 17.39
N GLU A 394 5.44 -55.68 16.83
CA GLU A 394 5.70 -54.97 15.58
C GLU A 394 6.93 -54.06 15.67
N THR A 395 7.12 -53.33 16.78
CA THR A 395 8.30 -52.48 16.95
C THR A 395 9.59 -53.29 17.13
N GLU A 396 9.55 -54.41 17.84
CA GLU A 396 10.68 -55.32 18.01
C GLU A 396 11.08 -55.98 16.68
N CYS A 397 10.10 -56.42 15.88
CA CYS A 397 10.34 -56.93 14.52
C CYS A 397 10.99 -55.87 13.63
N ARG A 398 10.45 -54.64 13.56
CA ARG A 398 11.03 -53.54 12.76
C ARG A 398 12.46 -53.19 13.18
N GLN A 399 12.75 -53.18 14.49
CA GLN A 399 14.10 -52.96 15.00
C GLN A 399 15.06 -54.11 14.61
N SER A 400 14.59 -55.35 14.72
CA SER A 400 15.34 -56.54 14.32
C SER A 400 15.70 -56.48 12.83
N GLU A 401 14.71 -56.21 11.95
CA GLU A 401 14.88 -56.06 10.50
C GLU A 401 15.90 -54.99 10.10
N LEU A 402 15.86 -53.80 10.74
CA LEU A 402 16.87 -52.77 10.51
C LEU A 402 18.26 -53.26 10.91
N SER A 403 18.37 -53.91 12.08
CA SER A 403 19.64 -54.41 12.60
C SER A 403 20.20 -55.61 11.82
N THR A 404 19.36 -56.39 11.11
CA THR A 404 19.81 -57.44 10.18
C THR A 404 20.26 -56.82 8.86
N ALA A 405 19.53 -55.83 8.33
CA ALA A 405 19.92 -55.10 7.12
C ALA A 405 21.28 -54.39 7.28
N GLU A 406 21.54 -53.75 8.42
CA GLU A 406 22.85 -53.16 8.75
C GLU A 406 23.96 -54.21 8.81
N ARG A 407 23.71 -55.36 9.47
CA ARG A 407 24.68 -56.46 9.54
C ARG A 407 24.94 -57.08 8.17
N GLU A 408 23.93 -57.23 7.33
CA GLU A 408 24.08 -57.68 5.95
C GLU A 408 24.93 -56.71 5.12
N GLN A 409 24.68 -55.40 5.21
CA GLN A 409 25.50 -54.40 4.52
C GLN A 409 26.96 -54.45 5.01
N ALA A 410 27.18 -54.55 6.32
CA ALA A 410 28.52 -54.69 6.89
C ALA A 410 29.21 -56.00 6.45
N LEU A 411 28.47 -57.11 6.34
CA LEU A 411 29.00 -58.38 5.83
C LEU A 411 29.31 -58.32 4.33
N ARG A 412 28.47 -57.67 3.51
CA ARG A 412 28.74 -57.44 2.08
C ARG A 412 30.01 -56.61 1.88
N LEU A 413 30.17 -55.53 2.66
CA LEU A 413 31.39 -54.70 2.63
C LEU A 413 32.62 -55.50 3.07
N LYS A 414 32.53 -56.30 4.15
CA LYS A 414 33.63 -57.16 4.61
C LYS A 414 33.99 -58.26 3.60
N SER A 415 33.00 -58.92 2.99
CA SER A 415 33.23 -59.91 1.91
C SER A 415 33.98 -59.26 0.75
N ARG A 416 33.51 -58.09 0.31
CA ARG A 416 34.14 -57.35 -0.80
C ARG A 416 35.55 -56.88 -0.45
N ALA A 417 35.81 -56.51 0.81
CA ALA A 417 37.16 -56.19 1.27
C ALA A 417 38.08 -57.43 1.24
N VAL A 418 37.59 -58.59 1.69
CA VAL A 418 38.34 -59.87 1.65
C VAL A 418 38.66 -60.29 0.21
N GLU A 419 37.71 -60.15 -0.72
CA GLU A 419 37.93 -60.39 -2.16
C GLU A 419 39.04 -59.51 -2.77
N LEU A 420 39.30 -58.33 -2.19
CA LEU A 420 40.30 -57.36 -2.67
C LEU A 420 41.68 -57.51 -2.00
N LEU A 421 41.80 -58.30 -0.93
CA LEU A 421 43.06 -58.52 -0.19
C LEU A 421 44.19 -59.19 -1.01
N PRO A 422 43.94 -60.18 -1.91
CA PRO A 422 45.03 -60.87 -2.62
C PRO A 422 45.95 -59.93 -3.41
N ASP A 423 45.38 -58.89 -4.02
CA ASP A 423 46.08 -57.85 -4.78
C ASP A 423 46.04 -56.48 -4.06
N GLY A 424 45.99 -56.47 -2.72
CA GLY A 424 45.69 -55.27 -1.92
C GLY A 424 46.51 -54.02 -2.27
N ALA A 425 47.82 -54.16 -2.49
CA ALA A 425 48.69 -53.04 -2.86
C ALA A 425 48.39 -52.46 -4.25
N ALA A 426 48.13 -53.33 -5.24
CA ALA A 426 47.78 -52.90 -6.59
C ALA A 426 46.37 -52.28 -6.66
N ASN A 427 45.43 -52.82 -5.87
CA ASN A 427 44.08 -52.28 -5.76
C ASN A 427 44.06 -50.91 -5.04
N LEU A 428 44.86 -50.74 -3.99
CA LEU A 428 45.01 -49.47 -3.28
C LEU A 428 45.64 -48.40 -4.18
N ALA A 429 46.68 -48.72 -4.97
CA ALA A 429 47.27 -47.80 -5.94
C ALA A 429 46.27 -47.36 -7.04
N LYS A 430 45.45 -48.29 -7.55
CA LYS A 430 44.36 -47.97 -8.50
C LYS A 430 43.31 -47.03 -7.88
N LEU A 431 42.93 -47.26 -6.62
CA LEU A 431 41.97 -46.41 -5.91
C LEU A 431 42.55 -45.02 -5.63
N GLN A 432 43.83 -44.92 -5.24
CA GLN A 432 44.53 -43.64 -5.10
C GLN A 432 44.52 -42.86 -6.42
N LEU A 433 44.85 -43.49 -7.55
CA LEU A 433 44.79 -42.85 -8.88
C LEU A 433 43.38 -42.38 -9.25
N VAL A 434 42.33 -43.13 -8.90
CA VAL A 434 40.93 -42.72 -9.11
C VAL A 434 40.55 -41.53 -8.23
N VAL A 435 41.01 -41.48 -6.98
CA VAL A 435 40.80 -40.37 -6.05
C VAL A 435 41.58 -39.13 -6.50
N GLU A 436 42.85 -39.25 -6.85
CA GLU A 436 43.68 -38.15 -7.34
C GLU A 436 43.13 -37.57 -8.65
N SER A 437 42.78 -38.43 -9.61
CA SER A 437 42.16 -37.96 -10.86
C SER A 437 40.79 -37.32 -10.64
N SER A 438 40.01 -37.75 -9.63
CA SER A 438 38.72 -37.11 -9.31
C SER A 438 38.91 -35.76 -8.61
N ALA A 439 39.88 -35.64 -7.70
CA ALA A 439 40.28 -34.37 -7.10
C ALA A 439 40.77 -33.38 -8.16
N GLN A 440 41.62 -33.82 -9.09
CA GLN A 440 42.06 -33.00 -10.23
C GLN A 440 40.89 -32.55 -11.12
N ARG A 441 39.91 -33.43 -11.41
CA ARG A 441 38.69 -33.05 -12.14
C ARG A 441 37.87 -31.99 -11.39
N VAL A 442 37.72 -32.11 -10.07
CA VAL A 442 37.01 -31.11 -9.24
C VAL A 442 37.73 -29.76 -9.26
N ILE A 443 39.05 -29.73 -9.12
CA ILE A 443 39.86 -28.51 -9.20
C ILE A 443 39.72 -27.86 -10.59
N HIS A 444 39.76 -28.66 -11.66
CA HIS A 444 39.58 -28.17 -13.03
C HIS A 444 38.19 -27.55 -13.24
N LEU A 445 37.13 -28.22 -12.79
CA LEU A 445 35.75 -27.72 -12.85
C LEU A 445 35.56 -26.44 -12.02
N ALA A 446 36.16 -26.36 -10.83
CA ALA A 446 36.15 -25.14 -10.02
C ALA A 446 36.86 -23.96 -10.73
N GLY A 447 37.98 -24.24 -11.40
CA GLY A 447 38.69 -23.25 -12.22
C GLY A 447 37.90 -22.80 -13.46
N GLN A 448 37.16 -23.71 -14.12
CA GLN A 448 36.24 -23.35 -15.20
C GLN A 448 35.06 -22.51 -14.68
N TRP A 449 34.47 -22.90 -13.55
CA TRP A 449 33.37 -22.19 -12.91
C TRP A 449 33.76 -20.76 -12.55
N GLU A 450 34.91 -20.55 -11.90
CA GLU A 450 35.31 -19.21 -11.45
C GLU A 450 35.63 -18.27 -12.64
N LYS A 451 36.17 -18.82 -13.75
CA LYS A 451 36.34 -18.06 -15.01
C LYS A 451 35.03 -17.50 -15.57
N HIS A 452 33.90 -18.18 -15.37
CA HIS A 452 32.58 -17.68 -15.77
C HIS A 452 31.88 -16.87 -14.66
N ARG A 453 32.07 -17.23 -13.39
CA ARG A 453 31.42 -16.56 -12.26
C ARG A 453 31.93 -15.13 -12.05
N VAL A 454 33.25 -14.90 -12.17
CA VAL A 454 33.86 -13.59 -11.96
C VAL A 454 33.33 -12.51 -12.93
N PRO A 455 33.30 -12.71 -14.27
CA PRO A 455 32.75 -11.70 -15.19
C PRO A 455 31.24 -11.48 -14.96
N LEU A 456 30.45 -12.54 -14.75
CA LEU A 456 29.01 -12.40 -14.46
C LEU A 456 28.75 -11.60 -13.17
N LEU A 457 29.57 -11.78 -12.12
CA LEU A 457 29.49 -10.97 -10.90
C LEU A 457 29.94 -9.52 -11.13
N ALA A 458 30.91 -9.27 -12.02
CA ALA A 458 31.33 -7.92 -12.39
C ALA A 458 30.25 -7.19 -13.20
N GLU A 459 29.64 -7.85 -14.18
CA GLU A 459 28.49 -7.36 -14.94
C GLU A 459 27.30 -7.07 -14.04
N TYR A 460 26.92 -8.00 -13.16
CA TYR A 460 25.85 -7.78 -12.18
C TYR A 460 26.11 -6.55 -11.30
N ARG A 461 27.35 -6.39 -10.79
CA ARG A 461 27.74 -5.21 -10.00
C ARG A 461 27.70 -3.92 -10.82
N HIS A 462 28.04 -3.97 -12.11
CA HIS A 462 27.98 -2.81 -12.99
C HIS A 462 26.53 -2.42 -13.32
N LEU A 463 25.69 -3.38 -13.69
CA LEU A 463 24.26 -3.18 -13.96
C LEU A 463 23.52 -2.65 -12.72
N ARG A 464 23.84 -3.17 -11.52
CA ARG A 464 23.27 -2.67 -10.27
C ARG A 464 23.64 -1.20 -10.02
N LYS A 465 24.91 -0.82 -10.18
CA LYS A 465 25.34 0.59 -10.08
C LYS A 465 24.61 1.49 -11.09
N LEU A 466 24.43 1.01 -12.33
CA LEU A 466 23.66 1.73 -13.35
C LEU A 466 22.18 1.91 -12.96
N GLN A 467 21.57 0.90 -12.33
CA GLN A 467 20.23 1.01 -11.77
C GLN A 467 20.19 2.03 -10.63
N ASP A 468 21.07 1.91 -9.63
CA ASP A 468 21.14 2.82 -8.48
C ASP A 468 21.32 4.30 -8.94
N CYS A 469 22.18 4.53 -9.94
CA CYS A 469 22.35 5.86 -10.56
C CYS A 469 21.09 6.38 -11.26
N ARG A 470 20.38 5.53 -12.02
CA ARG A 470 19.12 5.90 -12.69
C ARG A 470 18.00 6.20 -11.70
N GLU A 471 17.92 5.44 -10.60
CA GLU A 471 16.95 5.67 -9.53
C GLU A 471 17.23 7.01 -8.83
N LEU A 472 18.49 7.32 -8.52
CA LEU A 472 18.91 8.64 -8.00
C LEU A 472 18.58 9.78 -8.96
N GLU A 473 18.89 9.64 -10.26
CA GLU A 473 18.54 10.65 -11.27
C GLU A 473 17.03 10.85 -11.39
N SER A 474 16.24 9.77 -11.39
CA SER A 474 14.77 9.87 -11.44
C SER A 474 14.20 10.55 -10.20
N SER A 475 14.74 10.24 -9.01
CA SER A 475 14.34 10.85 -7.74
C SER A 475 14.64 12.35 -7.73
N ARG A 476 15.82 12.74 -8.25
CA ARG A 476 16.19 14.14 -8.43
C ARG A 476 15.24 14.87 -9.39
N ARG A 477 14.96 14.30 -10.57
CA ARG A 477 14.03 14.90 -11.55
C ARG A 477 12.61 15.03 -10.98
N LEU A 478 12.16 14.06 -10.18
CA LEU A 478 10.88 14.14 -9.47
C LEU A 478 10.86 15.26 -8.43
N ALA A 479 11.94 15.48 -7.67
CA ALA A 479 12.07 16.60 -6.75
C ALA A 479 12.05 17.95 -7.49
N GLU A 480 12.79 18.08 -8.59
CA GLU A 480 12.79 19.28 -9.45
C GLU A 480 11.37 19.57 -10.01
N ILE A 481 10.63 18.55 -10.45
CA ILE A 481 9.22 18.69 -10.89
C ILE A 481 8.31 19.11 -9.72
N GLN A 482 8.50 18.56 -8.53
CA GLN A 482 7.71 18.94 -7.34
C GLN A 482 7.96 20.40 -6.93
N GLU A 483 9.20 20.88 -7.01
CA GLU A 483 9.57 22.28 -6.76
C GLU A 483 8.92 23.21 -7.80
N LEU A 484 9.01 22.86 -9.10
CA LEU A 484 8.34 23.59 -10.17
C LEU A 484 6.81 23.64 -9.97
N HIS A 485 6.18 22.53 -9.58
CA HIS A 485 4.74 22.50 -9.27
C HIS A 485 4.37 23.31 -8.01
N GLN A 486 5.29 23.52 -7.07
CA GLN A 486 5.07 24.44 -5.93
C GLN A 486 5.21 25.89 -6.38
N SER A 487 6.24 26.21 -7.17
CA SER A 487 6.47 27.54 -7.75
C SER A 487 5.30 28.00 -8.62
N VAL A 488 4.80 27.14 -9.52
CA VAL A 488 3.64 27.44 -10.38
C VAL A 488 2.37 27.70 -9.55
N ARG A 489 2.14 26.93 -8.47
CA ARG A 489 0.99 27.18 -7.57
C ARG A 489 1.12 28.51 -6.82
N ALA A 490 2.29 28.80 -6.27
CA ALA A 490 2.54 30.08 -5.60
C ALA A 490 2.35 31.29 -6.55
N ALA A 491 2.87 31.19 -7.77
CA ALA A 491 2.68 32.21 -8.81
C ALA A 491 1.21 32.37 -9.23
N ALA A 492 0.45 31.27 -9.35
CA ALA A 492 -0.98 31.31 -9.66
C ALA A 492 -1.81 31.93 -8.53
N GLU A 493 -1.50 31.63 -7.26
CA GLU A 493 -2.11 32.30 -6.11
C GLU A 493 -1.77 33.79 -6.06
N GLU A 494 -0.51 34.17 -6.32
CA GLU A 494 -0.09 35.57 -6.36
C GLU A 494 -0.78 36.33 -7.51
N ALA A 495 -0.94 35.70 -8.67
CA ALA A 495 -1.70 36.26 -9.79
C ALA A 495 -3.16 36.50 -9.42
N ARG A 496 -3.84 35.53 -8.80
CA ARG A 496 -5.23 35.69 -8.31
C ARG A 496 -5.37 36.84 -7.30
N ARG A 497 -4.50 36.89 -6.29
CA ARG A 497 -4.47 38.00 -5.30
C ARG A 497 -4.27 39.36 -5.99
N LYS A 498 -3.37 39.45 -6.97
CA LYS A 498 -3.15 40.69 -7.75
C LYS A 498 -4.35 41.05 -8.61
N GLU A 499 -5.07 40.07 -9.17
CA GLU A 499 -6.27 40.30 -9.96
C GLU A 499 -7.47 40.77 -9.11
N GLU A 500 -7.62 40.22 -7.90
CA GLU A 500 -8.57 40.69 -6.88
C GLU A 500 -8.30 42.14 -6.48
N VAL A 501 -7.04 42.46 -6.14
CA VAL A 501 -6.61 43.84 -5.84
C VAL A 501 -6.79 44.76 -7.05
N TYR A 502 -6.52 44.29 -8.27
CA TYR A 502 -6.76 45.07 -9.49
C TYR A 502 -8.24 45.40 -9.67
N LYS A 503 -9.15 44.42 -9.48
CA LYS A 503 -10.61 44.65 -9.53
C LYS A 503 -11.06 45.68 -8.50
N GLN A 504 -10.54 45.62 -7.28
CA GLN A 504 -10.79 46.62 -6.23
C GLN A 504 -10.32 48.01 -6.67
N LEU A 505 -9.05 48.16 -7.07
CA LEU A 505 -8.47 49.43 -7.51
C LEU A 505 -9.15 50.03 -8.74
N VAL A 506 -9.66 49.21 -9.67
CA VAL A 506 -10.47 49.69 -10.80
C VAL A 506 -11.79 50.28 -10.30
N SER A 507 -12.50 49.60 -9.39
CA SER A 507 -13.74 50.14 -8.81
C SER A 507 -13.53 51.43 -8.00
N GLU A 508 -12.40 51.55 -7.29
CA GLU A 508 -12.02 52.79 -6.61
C GLU A 508 -11.71 53.91 -7.61
N LEU A 509 -10.99 53.60 -8.70
CA LEU A 509 -10.66 54.57 -9.76
C LEU A 509 -11.90 55.08 -10.50
N GLU A 510 -12.94 54.26 -10.65
CA GLU A 510 -14.23 54.69 -11.22
C GLU A 510 -15.00 55.67 -10.32
N THR A 511 -14.82 55.60 -8.99
CA THR A 511 -15.45 56.53 -8.04
C THR A 511 -14.67 57.82 -7.80
N LEU A 512 -13.41 57.90 -8.25
CA LEU A 512 -12.53 59.05 -8.02
C LEU A 512 -12.71 60.19 -9.06
N PRO A 513 -12.63 61.47 -8.64
CA PRO A 513 -12.64 62.62 -9.56
C PRO A 513 -11.48 62.59 -10.56
N ARG A 514 -11.77 62.85 -11.83
CA ARG A 514 -10.78 62.75 -12.94
C ARG A 514 -9.92 64.02 -13.13
N ASP A 515 -9.90 64.91 -12.14
CA ASP A 515 -9.37 66.26 -12.25
C ASP A 515 -7.82 66.32 -12.30
N VAL A 516 -7.14 65.28 -11.79
CA VAL A 516 -5.67 65.19 -11.80
C VAL A 516 -5.22 64.12 -12.77
N SER A 517 -4.45 64.51 -13.78
CA SER A 517 -3.97 63.57 -14.80
C SER A 517 -3.07 62.48 -14.20
N ARG A 518 -3.26 61.22 -14.65
CA ARG A 518 -2.39 60.08 -14.33
C ARG A 518 -0.91 60.40 -14.57
N LEU A 519 -0.62 61.19 -15.61
CA LEU A 519 0.74 61.61 -15.96
C LEU A 519 1.44 62.32 -14.80
N ALA A 520 0.77 63.27 -14.14
CA ALA A 520 1.33 64.03 -13.01
C ALA A 520 1.67 63.12 -11.82
N TYR A 521 0.80 62.15 -11.49
CA TYR A 521 1.11 61.16 -10.46
C TYR A 521 2.27 60.26 -10.86
N THR A 522 2.31 59.75 -12.10
CA THR A 522 3.43 58.92 -12.56
C THR A 522 4.76 59.67 -12.59
N GLN A 523 4.77 60.95 -12.98
CA GLN A 523 5.97 61.80 -12.95
C GLN A 523 6.45 61.97 -11.50
N ARG A 524 5.57 62.37 -10.59
CA ARG A 524 5.91 62.53 -9.16
C ARG A 524 6.38 61.23 -8.50
N ILE A 525 5.78 60.09 -8.86
CA ILE A 525 6.23 58.76 -8.39
C ILE A 525 7.63 58.43 -8.96
N LEU A 526 7.89 58.70 -10.23
CA LEU A 526 9.21 58.48 -10.83
C LEU A 526 10.29 59.40 -10.25
N GLU A 527 9.95 60.65 -9.92
CA GLU A 527 10.82 61.57 -9.18
C GLU A 527 11.13 61.03 -7.78
N ILE A 528 10.12 60.59 -7.03
CA ILE A 528 10.30 59.96 -5.71
C ILE A 528 11.18 58.70 -5.82
N VAL A 529 10.95 57.83 -6.80
CA VAL A 529 11.78 56.64 -7.06
C VAL A 529 13.21 57.01 -7.43
N GLY A 530 13.40 58.07 -8.23
CA GLY A 530 14.72 58.60 -8.56
C GLY A 530 15.46 59.13 -7.34
N ASN A 531 14.76 59.86 -6.46
CA ASN A 531 15.32 60.36 -5.20
C ASN A 531 15.65 59.21 -4.24
N ILE A 532 14.80 58.19 -4.11
CA ILE A 532 15.08 56.99 -3.30
C ILE A 532 16.31 56.22 -3.84
N ARG A 533 16.53 56.17 -5.16
CA ARG A 533 17.74 55.57 -5.73
C ARG A 533 19.01 56.36 -5.34
N LYS A 534 19.00 57.67 -5.52
CA LYS A 534 20.11 58.56 -5.09
C LYS A 534 20.39 58.43 -3.59
N GLN A 535 19.35 58.46 -2.76
CA GLN A 535 19.47 58.24 -1.31
C GLN A 535 20.08 56.87 -0.98
N LYS A 536 19.70 55.80 -1.69
CA LYS A 536 20.33 54.48 -1.50
C LYS A 536 21.81 54.47 -1.90
N GLU A 537 22.17 55.12 -3.01
CA GLU A 537 23.56 55.27 -3.45
C GLU A 537 24.39 56.06 -2.41
N GLU A 538 23.86 57.19 -1.93
CA GLU A 538 24.46 58.01 -0.87
C GLU A 538 24.58 57.23 0.45
N ILE A 539 23.56 56.48 0.88
CA ILE A 539 23.62 55.60 2.06
C ILE A 539 24.68 54.51 1.87
N THR A 540 24.78 53.87 0.69
CA THR A 540 25.82 52.86 0.45
C THR A 540 27.23 53.45 0.50
N LYS A 541 27.41 54.71 0.08
CA LYS A 541 28.67 55.44 0.22
C LYS A 541 28.95 55.77 1.70
N ILE A 542 27.99 56.32 2.43
CA ILE A 542 28.15 56.59 3.87
C ILE A 542 28.51 55.29 4.63
N LEU A 543 27.93 54.15 4.24
CA LEU A 543 28.26 52.83 4.79
C LEU A 543 29.65 52.30 4.36
N SER A 544 30.18 52.64 3.18
CA SER A 544 31.59 52.32 2.85
C SER A 544 32.54 53.16 3.68
N ASP A 545 32.28 54.46 3.75
CA ASP A 545 33.14 55.44 4.41
C ASP A 545 33.17 55.18 5.93
N THR A 546 32.03 54.82 6.55
CA THR A 546 31.94 54.38 7.96
C THR A 546 32.72 53.08 8.22
N LYS A 547 32.69 52.12 7.27
CA LYS A 547 33.48 50.88 7.39
C LYS A 547 34.98 51.11 7.21
N GLU A 548 35.37 52.11 6.42
CA GLU A 548 36.77 52.52 6.26
C GLU A 548 37.27 53.19 7.54
N LEU A 549 36.55 54.19 8.06
CA LEU A 549 36.85 54.83 9.35
C LEU A 549 36.95 53.83 10.50
N GLN A 550 36.04 52.85 10.59
CA GLN A 550 36.13 51.80 11.63
C GLN A 550 37.39 50.92 11.47
N LYS A 551 37.84 50.63 10.25
CA LYS A 551 39.10 49.91 10.03
C LYS A 551 40.30 50.76 10.41
N GLU A 552 40.29 52.06 10.14
CA GLU A 552 41.35 52.99 10.53
C GLU A 552 41.44 53.09 12.06
N ILE A 553 40.32 53.31 12.75
CA ILE A 553 40.23 53.32 14.21
C ILE A 553 40.80 52.01 14.80
N ASN A 554 40.33 50.86 14.32
CA ASN A 554 40.82 49.55 14.80
C ASN A 554 42.31 49.33 14.47
N SER A 555 42.80 49.84 13.33
CA SER A 555 44.22 49.78 12.97
C SER A 555 45.09 50.67 13.86
N LEU A 556 44.61 51.87 14.21
CA LEU A 556 45.33 52.83 15.05
C LEU A 556 45.33 52.39 16.52
N SER A 557 44.18 51.96 17.06
CA SER A 557 44.09 51.34 18.40
C SER A 557 45.03 50.13 18.51
N GLY A 558 44.94 49.18 17.58
CA GLY A 558 45.85 48.03 17.60
C GLY A 558 47.32 48.37 17.35
N LYS A 559 47.65 49.51 16.71
CA LYS A 559 49.03 50.00 16.63
C LYS A 559 49.47 50.55 17.97
N LEU A 560 48.65 51.40 18.60
CA LEU A 560 48.88 51.97 19.93
C LEU A 560 49.20 50.85 20.93
N ASP A 561 48.31 49.87 21.09
CA ASP A 561 48.48 48.75 22.04
C ASP A 561 49.81 48.01 21.86
N ARG A 562 50.16 47.67 20.61
CA ARG A 562 51.42 46.97 20.29
C ARG A 562 52.65 47.82 20.55
N THR A 563 52.60 49.11 20.20
CA THR A 563 53.71 50.04 20.47
C THR A 563 53.88 50.31 21.95
N PHE A 564 52.77 50.40 22.70
CA PHE A 564 52.80 50.57 24.14
C PHE A 564 53.38 49.33 24.82
N ALA A 565 52.88 48.12 24.51
CA ALA A 565 53.38 46.88 25.11
C ALA A 565 54.89 46.67 24.92
N VAL A 566 55.42 46.94 23.71
CA VAL A 566 56.87 46.86 23.46
C VAL A 566 57.65 47.93 24.24
N THR A 567 57.12 49.15 24.33
CA THR A 567 57.77 50.25 25.06
C THR A 567 57.77 49.99 26.56
N ASP A 568 56.63 49.54 27.12
CA ASP A 568 56.44 49.16 28.51
C ASP A 568 57.40 48.03 28.90
N GLU A 569 57.47 46.95 28.11
CA GLU A 569 58.41 45.85 28.34
C GLU A 569 59.88 46.29 28.36
N LEU A 570 60.29 47.14 27.42
CA LEU A 570 61.69 47.60 27.31
C LEU A 570 62.04 48.53 28.48
N VAL A 571 61.21 49.53 28.75
CA VAL A 571 61.43 50.49 29.84
C VAL A 571 61.35 49.78 31.21
N PHE A 572 60.47 48.78 31.38
CA PHE A 572 60.41 47.96 32.60
C PHE A 572 61.68 47.11 32.83
N LYS A 573 62.27 46.54 31.76
CA LYS A 573 63.51 45.75 31.85
C LYS A 573 64.69 46.60 32.33
N ASP A 574 64.77 47.86 31.91
CA ASP A 574 65.87 48.75 32.30
C ASP A 574 65.59 49.56 33.59
N ALA A 575 64.33 49.82 33.94
CA ALA A 575 63.91 50.39 35.24
C ALA A 575 64.30 49.55 36.48
N LYS A 576 64.67 48.28 36.26
CA LYS A 576 65.25 47.41 37.30
C LYS A 576 66.71 47.77 37.61
N LYS A 577 67.44 48.36 36.67
CA LYS A 577 68.88 48.64 36.76
C LYS A 577 69.17 50.10 37.14
N ASP A 578 68.34 51.05 36.66
CA ASP A 578 68.54 52.49 36.85
C ASP A 578 67.30 53.16 37.46
N ASP A 579 67.50 54.01 38.47
CA ASP A 579 66.43 54.79 39.12
C ASP A 579 65.92 55.95 38.26
N ALA A 580 66.73 56.48 37.34
CA ALA A 580 66.27 57.46 36.35
C ALA A 580 65.26 56.83 35.39
N VAL A 581 65.57 55.64 34.87
CA VAL A 581 64.65 54.86 34.02
C VAL A 581 63.41 54.41 34.78
N ARG A 582 63.52 54.13 36.09
CA ARG A 582 62.36 53.84 36.96
C ARG A 582 61.40 55.02 37.10
N LYS A 583 61.91 56.26 37.12
CA LYS A 583 61.07 57.47 37.08
C LYS A 583 60.42 57.63 35.70
N ALA A 584 61.17 57.39 34.62
CA ALA A 584 60.63 57.38 33.26
C ALA A 584 59.51 56.34 33.07
N TYR A 585 59.64 55.13 33.62
CA TYR A 585 58.59 54.10 33.62
C TYR A 585 57.30 54.59 34.28
N LYS A 586 57.39 55.24 35.45
CA LYS A 586 56.22 55.82 36.14
C LYS A 586 55.53 56.90 35.30
N TYR A 587 56.31 57.74 34.61
CA TYR A 587 55.75 58.74 33.70
C TYR A 587 55.13 58.12 32.44
N LEU A 588 55.69 57.03 31.90
CA LEU A 588 55.12 56.28 30.78
C LEU A 588 53.77 55.65 31.14
N ALA A 589 53.68 54.98 32.30
CA ALA A 589 52.43 54.40 32.79
C ALA A 589 51.37 55.48 33.05
N ALA A 590 51.73 56.57 33.72
CA ALA A 590 50.82 57.70 33.95
C ALA A 590 50.38 58.39 32.65
N LEU A 591 51.25 58.49 31.64
CA LEU A 591 50.88 59.01 30.32
C LEU A 591 49.85 58.11 29.64
N HIS A 592 50.05 56.80 29.66
CA HIS A 592 49.10 55.85 29.07
C HIS A 592 47.74 55.86 29.78
N GLU A 593 47.73 55.94 31.12
CA GLU A 593 46.52 56.06 31.91
C GLU A 593 45.77 57.37 31.58
N ASN A 594 46.46 58.51 31.55
CA ASN A 594 45.88 59.80 31.17
C ASN A 594 45.34 59.80 29.73
N CYS A 595 46.05 59.19 28.78
CA CYS A 595 45.57 59.04 27.40
C CYS A 595 44.36 58.11 27.30
N SER A 596 44.29 57.05 28.11
CA SER A 596 43.14 56.16 28.17
C SER A 596 41.90 56.87 28.73
N GLN A 597 42.07 57.65 29.79
CA GLN A 597 41.01 58.52 30.35
C GLN A 597 40.56 59.60 29.33
N LEU A 598 41.49 60.17 28.55
CA LEU A 598 41.15 61.11 27.49
C LEU A 598 40.33 60.47 26.37
N ILE A 599 40.67 59.25 25.94
CA ILE A 599 39.88 58.50 24.96
C ILE A 599 38.47 58.24 25.50
N GLN A 600 38.34 57.74 26.74
CA GLN A 600 37.04 57.49 27.36
C GLN A 600 36.18 58.76 27.43
N THR A 601 36.75 59.89 27.89
CA THR A 601 35.99 61.15 27.97
C THR A 601 35.56 61.70 26.61
N ILE A 602 36.33 61.43 25.53
CA ILE A 602 35.91 61.75 24.16
C ILE A 602 34.76 60.83 23.70
N GLU A 603 34.82 59.53 24.00
CA GLU A 603 33.74 58.58 23.69
C GLU A 603 32.45 58.91 24.45
N ASP A 604 32.54 59.23 25.74
CA ASP A 604 31.43 59.66 26.60
C ASP A 604 30.85 61.01 26.16
N THR A 605 31.69 61.95 25.74
CA THR A 605 31.21 63.20 25.11
C THR A 605 30.46 62.87 23.81
N GLY A 606 30.93 61.87 23.05
CA GLY A 606 30.28 61.37 21.84
C GLY A 606 28.95 60.65 22.07
N THR A 607 28.73 59.99 23.22
CA THR A 607 27.41 59.45 23.59
C THR A 607 26.45 60.57 23.99
N ILE A 608 26.88 61.46 24.87
CA ILE A 608 26.07 62.59 25.35
C ILE A 608 25.63 63.49 24.18
N MET A 609 26.52 63.80 23.21
CA MET A 609 26.14 64.59 22.03
C MET A 609 25.07 63.92 21.15
N ARG A 610 25.05 62.58 21.08
CA ARG A 610 23.99 61.84 20.38
C ARG A 610 22.67 61.90 21.14
N GLU A 611 22.70 61.66 22.44
CA GLU A 611 21.53 61.74 23.32
C GLU A 611 20.90 63.14 23.33
N VAL A 612 21.72 64.20 23.39
CA VAL A 612 21.25 65.60 23.28
C VAL A 612 20.50 65.82 21.97
N ARG A 613 21.08 65.41 20.84
CA ARG A 613 20.46 65.61 19.52
C ARG A 613 19.18 64.77 19.35
N ASP A 614 19.15 63.56 19.87
CA ASP A 614 17.97 62.69 19.81
C ASP A 614 16.84 63.23 20.72
N LEU A 615 17.18 63.94 21.81
CA LEU A 615 16.23 64.70 22.64
C LEU A 615 15.77 66.00 21.95
N GLU A 616 16.64 66.69 21.23
CA GLU A 616 16.28 67.86 20.41
C GLU A 616 15.26 67.47 19.31
N GLU A 617 15.47 66.35 18.62
CA GLU A 617 14.51 65.81 17.62
C GLU A 617 13.16 65.43 18.27
N GLN A 618 13.17 64.89 19.49
CA GLN A 618 11.94 64.64 20.25
C GLN A 618 11.21 65.94 20.62
N ILE A 619 11.93 66.99 20.99
CA ILE A 619 11.35 68.32 21.27
C ILE A 619 10.75 68.91 19.99
N GLU A 620 11.46 68.88 18.87
CA GLU A 620 10.95 69.39 17.59
C GLU A 620 9.71 68.63 17.11
N THR A 621 9.69 67.30 17.24
CA THR A 621 8.52 66.49 16.85
C THR A 621 7.31 66.70 17.77
N GLU A 622 7.49 66.92 19.08
CA GLU A 622 6.39 67.32 19.98
C GLU A 622 5.89 68.75 19.70
N MET A 623 6.79 69.71 19.44
CA MET A 623 6.39 71.06 19.01
C MET A 623 5.60 71.03 17.70
N GLY A 624 6.02 70.19 16.74
CA GLY A 624 5.37 70.00 15.45
C GLY A 624 3.91 69.52 15.53
N LYS A 625 3.53 68.79 16.58
CA LYS A 625 2.16 68.27 16.80
C LYS A 625 1.12 69.35 17.12
N LYS A 626 1.55 70.59 17.41
CA LYS A 626 0.69 71.75 17.75
C LYS A 626 -0.33 71.45 18.85
N THR A 627 0.01 70.54 19.76
CA THR A 627 -0.90 69.93 20.74
C THR A 627 -1.55 70.98 21.64
N LEU A 628 -0.80 71.99 22.06
CA LEU A 628 -1.31 73.12 22.84
C LEU A 628 -2.37 73.95 22.08
N SER A 629 -2.09 74.33 20.82
CA SER A 629 -3.06 75.09 20.00
C SER A 629 -4.33 74.30 19.70
N ASN A 630 -4.22 72.97 19.54
CA ASN A 630 -5.38 72.10 19.37
C ASN A 630 -6.20 72.01 20.67
N LEU A 631 -5.55 71.90 21.83
CA LEU A 631 -6.22 71.91 23.14
C LEU A 631 -6.87 73.27 23.46
N GLU A 632 -6.26 74.38 23.05
CA GLU A 632 -6.83 75.72 23.18
C GLU A 632 -8.13 75.86 22.37
N LYS A 633 -8.14 75.42 21.10
CA LYS A 633 -9.35 75.39 20.26
C LYS A 633 -10.44 74.52 20.87
N ILE A 634 -10.14 73.29 21.28
CA ILE A 634 -11.11 72.41 21.95
C ILE A 634 -11.68 73.07 23.22
N ARG A 635 -10.86 73.82 23.96
CA ARG A 635 -11.28 74.57 25.16
C ARG A 635 -12.10 75.83 24.84
N GLU A 636 -11.99 76.38 23.63
CA GLU A 636 -12.84 77.46 23.12
C GLU A 636 -14.19 76.91 22.64
N ASP A 637 -14.18 75.86 21.81
CA ASP A 637 -15.36 75.17 21.32
C ASP A 637 -16.23 74.65 22.48
N TYR A 638 -15.61 74.02 23.49
CA TYR A 638 -16.30 73.59 24.71
C TYR A 638 -16.93 74.76 25.48
N ARG A 639 -16.31 75.95 25.46
CA ARG A 639 -16.85 77.17 26.09
C ARG A 639 -18.07 77.68 25.33
N ALA A 640 -18.00 77.71 24.00
CA ALA A 640 -19.10 78.09 23.12
C ALA A 640 -20.29 77.14 23.29
N LEU A 641 -20.06 75.82 23.24
CA LEU A 641 -21.07 74.80 23.52
C LEU A 641 -21.72 74.97 24.90
N ARG A 642 -20.94 75.34 25.94
CA ARG A 642 -21.51 75.61 27.27
C ARG A 642 -22.40 76.85 27.30
N GLN A 643 -22.04 77.90 26.58
CA GLN A 643 -22.85 79.12 26.46
C GLN A 643 -24.14 78.87 25.66
N GLU A 644 -24.05 78.13 24.55
CA GLU A 644 -25.21 77.74 23.74
C GLU A 644 -26.17 76.87 24.54
N ASN A 645 -25.68 75.81 25.21
CA ASN A 645 -26.51 74.97 26.06
C ASN A 645 -27.16 75.75 27.22
N ALA A 646 -26.47 76.73 27.81
CA ALA A 646 -27.06 77.61 28.82
C ALA A 646 -28.17 78.50 28.23
N GLY A 647 -27.98 79.02 27.01
CA GLY A 647 -29.00 79.78 26.28
C GLY A 647 -30.23 78.94 25.90
N LEU A 648 -30.01 77.70 25.45
CA LEU A 648 -31.09 76.74 25.15
C LEU A 648 -31.86 76.37 26.42
N LEU A 649 -31.17 76.10 27.53
CA LEU A 649 -31.82 75.87 28.85
C LEU A 649 -32.60 77.09 29.35
N GLY A 650 -32.18 78.30 29.01
CA GLY A 650 -32.97 79.53 29.25
C GLY A 650 -34.29 79.49 28.48
N ARG A 651 -34.23 79.30 27.15
CA ARG A 651 -35.43 79.22 26.28
C ARG A 651 -36.39 78.10 26.67
N VAL A 652 -35.87 76.95 27.13
CA VAL A 652 -36.68 75.81 27.61
C VAL A 652 -37.31 76.05 29.00
N ARG A 653 -36.93 77.12 29.71
CA ARG A 653 -37.59 77.56 30.96
C ARG A 653 -38.56 78.72 30.76
N GLU A 654 -38.51 79.37 29.60
CA GLU A 654 -39.41 80.46 29.20
C GLU A 654 -40.61 79.96 28.36
N ALA A 655 -40.57 78.70 27.94
CA ALA A 655 -41.65 77.96 27.28
C ALA A 655 -42.31 76.96 28.25
#